data_AF-A0A4Z1QR16-F1
#
_entry.id   AF-A0A4Z1QR16-F1
#
_cell.length_a   1.000
_cell.length_b   1.000
_cell.length_c   1.000
_cell.angle_alpha   90.00
_cell.angle_beta   90.00
_cell.angle_gamma   90.00
#
_symmetry.space_group_name_H-M   'P 1'
#
loop_
_entity.id
_entity.type
_entity.pdbx_description
1 polymer ?
#
loop_
_entity_poly.entity_id
_entity_poly.type
_entity_poly.pdbx_seq_one_letter_code
_entity_poly.pdbx_strand_id
1 'polypeptide(L)'
;MAEEPPRPLPHVYLPGHGNIRDYTARGGGGGTTVPARDRAQHAVKLTEALTRAVADAEAQLRAREPDLAGGTPGFYLEFELPSSQSEIVDKLENRQGKFPIELVSVRPLGEAGNSIAATVFVPERQRDYYLKKVAEYRDQDRIQRIEVDGEIVERNNGPKNEVLVASLETARLAVARSLYTDDEAFFPVPGTAIWWEIWLRLGTRDTFAAAAERLELPVREHALQFPEREVLIVHASAETLGRIIAHTDTIAELRTARDTPAFFMEMDGAEQRAWAAETAGRIVPPDGDRPAVCLLDSGSTRRHPLILPALAAVDQQAFDPGWNVEDTSNQGHGGHGTQLSGVAIYGDLTDVLAGAGQIILTHRLESVKILPDHGANDPDLFGAITAQSIARAEIVAPNRPRAICLALTSDGDHWRGRPSSWSAALDALAYGADNAPRLIAVSAGNIREDIHQNDYLVRNDITPIESPAQAWNVLTVGAFTEKTAITDPVFNGWGVMAQVGDLMPRSRTSVTWNYDWPLKPDVVFEGGNLGVDPATLMGDHLDDLALLTTYRTPENRAFTTTGETSAATALAARMGAQVLAQRPDLWSETVRALIVHSAEWTPTMKAHLGGINKNALMRRYGFGVPSLVRALGSLDNDVTMVIENEIQPFKTVGSKIETKDMVLHALPWPTEELEALGETQVQLRITLSYFIEPNPGERGQTRRHSYASHGLRFALKPGDERPDVFLRRINAAAGARPPARAAGDAGWTLGPVLRNRGSLHGDIWEGNAVELSQRDAIAIYPTGGWWRENTGQRRGDTAVRYALVATLRTAADVDLYTPISTVILPEVAPEILIET
;
A
#
# COMPACT_ATOMS: atom_id res chain seq x y z
N MET A 1 2.21 8.55 -4.92
CA MET A 1 2.92 8.47 -3.63
C MET A 1 4.20 9.27 -3.81
N ALA A 2 4.76 9.89 -2.77
CA ALA A 2 6.15 10.35 -2.85
C ALA A 2 7.01 9.14 -3.21
N GLU A 3 7.89 9.23 -4.22
CA GLU A 3 8.71 8.07 -4.58
C GLU A 3 9.57 7.67 -3.39
N GLU A 4 9.48 6.38 -3.05
CA GLU A 4 10.22 5.79 -1.96
C GLU A 4 11.70 5.66 -2.35
N PRO A 5 12.63 5.91 -1.42
CA PRO A 5 14.05 5.86 -1.73
C PRO A 5 14.45 4.50 -2.29
N PRO A 6 15.45 4.45 -3.20
CA PRO A 6 15.93 3.19 -3.76
C PRO A 6 16.41 2.26 -2.65
N ARG A 7 16.16 0.96 -2.84
CA ARG A 7 16.48 -0.09 -1.87
C ARG A 7 17.59 -0.98 -2.42
N PRO A 8 18.87 -0.64 -2.15
CA PRO A 8 20.01 -1.26 -2.84
C PRO A 8 20.30 -2.68 -2.35
N LEU A 9 19.81 -3.08 -1.18
CA LEU A 9 20.10 -4.36 -0.58
C LEU A 9 19.09 -5.42 -1.08
N PRO A 10 19.53 -6.62 -1.45
CA PRO A 10 18.60 -7.68 -1.81
C PRO A 10 17.86 -8.18 -0.56
N HIS A 11 16.62 -8.64 -0.71
CA HIS A 11 15.96 -9.38 0.37
C HIS A 11 16.77 -10.59 0.83
N VAL A 12 16.55 -10.99 2.07
CA VAL A 12 17.21 -12.12 2.69
C VAL A 12 16.38 -13.40 2.45
N TYR A 13 16.89 -14.31 1.62
CA TYR A 13 16.18 -15.53 1.25
C TYR A 13 16.62 -16.72 2.12
N LEU A 14 15.65 -17.43 2.68
CA LEU A 14 15.82 -18.52 3.64
C LEU A 14 15.08 -19.79 3.13
N PRO A 15 15.49 -20.37 1.98
CA PRO A 15 14.78 -21.49 1.37
C PRO A 15 14.79 -22.72 2.27
N GLY A 16 13.64 -23.37 2.45
CA GLY A 16 13.49 -24.56 3.29
C GLY A 16 13.69 -24.33 4.79
N HIS A 17 13.91 -23.08 5.23
CA HIS A 17 14.12 -22.77 6.63
C HIS A 17 12.90 -23.14 7.49
N GLY A 18 13.14 -23.64 8.69
CA GLY A 18 12.11 -23.99 9.67
C GLY A 18 12.20 -25.43 10.14
N ASN A 19 11.78 -25.66 11.38
CA ASN A 19 11.80 -26.98 12.01
C ASN A 19 10.41 -27.60 11.99
N ILE A 20 10.25 -28.73 11.29
CA ILE A 20 9.01 -29.50 11.28
C ILE A 20 8.79 -30.18 12.64
N ARG A 21 7.56 -30.13 13.14
CA ARG A 21 7.11 -30.79 14.38
C ARG A 21 5.75 -31.43 14.18
N ASP A 22 5.46 -32.52 14.91
CA ASP A 22 4.12 -33.09 14.99
C ASP A 22 3.12 -32.07 15.55
N TYR A 23 1.90 -32.01 15.01
CA TYR A 23 0.87 -31.02 15.34
C TYR A 23 -0.51 -31.63 15.63
N THR A 24 -1.16 -31.10 16.67
CA THR A 24 -2.58 -31.39 17.00
C THR A 24 -3.29 -30.11 17.44
N ALA A 25 -4.43 -29.78 16.79
CA ALA A 25 -5.15 -28.53 17.02
C ALA A 25 -5.82 -28.40 18.42
N ARG A 26 -5.92 -27.17 18.97
CA ARG A 26 -6.65 -26.82 20.21
C ARG A 26 -7.85 -25.86 19.94
N GLY A 27 -8.91 -25.86 20.76
CA GLY A 27 -10.05 -24.88 20.67
C GLY A 27 -10.00 -23.76 21.74
N GLY A 28 -10.51 -22.52 21.53
CA GLY A 28 -10.40 -21.43 22.53
C GLY A 28 -11.20 -20.12 22.34
N GLY A 29 -11.16 -19.23 23.37
CA GLY A 29 -11.68 -17.83 23.45
C GLY A 29 -10.84 -16.94 24.43
N GLY A 30 -10.92 -15.58 24.39
CA GLY A 30 -10.03 -14.64 25.15
C GLY A 30 -10.50 -13.17 25.37
N GLY A 31 -9.74 -12.36 26.15
CA GLY A 31 -9.96 -10.91 26.52
C GLY A 31 -8.68 -10.15 27.04
N THR A 32 -8.70 -8.80 27.29
CA THR A 32 -7.55 -7.82 27.38
C THR A 32 -7.62 -6.62 28.41
N THR A 33 -6.48 -5.98 28.85
CA THR A 33 -6.30 -4.74 29.74
C THR A 33 -4.92 -3.93 29.62
N VAL A 34 -4.68 -2.74 30.29
CA VAL A 34 -3.66 -1.60 30.07
C VAL A 34 -2.98 -0.93 31.38
N PRO A 35 -1.81 -0.14 31.40
CA PRO A 35 -1.03 0.42 32.61
C PRO A 35 -0.71 1.99 32.81
N ALA A 36 0.13 2.46 33.82
CA ALA A 36 0.27 3.86 34.49
C ALA A 36 1.70 4.56 34.76
N ARG A 37 1.84 5.89 35.19
CA ARG A 37 3.10 6.80 35.34
C ARG A 37 3.27 7.77 36.61
N ASP A 38 4.43 8.50 36.82
CA ASP A 38 4.86 9.43 37.97
C ASP A 38 4.95 10.99 37.65
N ARG A 39 4.58 11.87 38.61
CA ARG A 39 4.19 13.31 38.48
C ARG A 39 5.28 14.38 38.70
N ALA A 40 6.15 14.25 39.71
CA ALA A 40 6.98 15.38 40.18
C ALA A 40 8.16 15.71 39.23
N GLN A 41 8.78 14.67 38.69
CA GLN A 41 9.92 14.78 37.78
C GLN A 41 9.52 15.37 36.41
N HIS A 42 8.29 15.08 35.98
CA HIS A 42 7.76 15.52 34.70
C HIS A 42 7.52 17.03 34.63
N ALA A 43 7.00 17.62 35.70
CA ALA A 43 6.71 19.05 35.78
C ALA A 43 7.99 19.93 35.74
N VAL A 44 9.10 19.45 36.32
CA VAL A 44 10.40 20.19 36.30
C VAL A 44 10.97 20.24 34.88
N LYS A 45 11.00 19.11 34.17
CA LYS A 45 11.51 19.01 32.79
C LYS A 45 10.78 19.96 31.83
N LEU A 46 9.45 20.02 31.92
CA LEU A 46 8.64 20.91 31.06
C LEU A 46 8.83 22.39 31.36
N THR A 47 9.05 22.76 32.63
CA THR A 47 9.28 24.16 33.04
C THR A 47 10.59 24.71 32.44
N GLU A 48 11.65 23.90 32.42
CA GLU A 48 12.95 24.28 31.85
C GLU A 48 12.89 24.44 30.32
N ALA A 49 12.22 23.51 29.62
CA ALA A 49 12.05 23.56 28.17
C ALA A 49 11.27 24.80 27.71
N LEU A 50 10.15 25.10 28.38
CA LEU A 50 9.31 26.26 28.08
C LEU A 50 10.03 27.59 28.34
N THR A 51 10.80 27.69 29.42
CA THR A 51 11.54 28.93 29.74
C THR A 51 12.59 29.26 28.68
N ARG A 52 13.26 28.23 28.15
CA ARG A 52 14.26 28.38 27.08
C ARG A 52 13.61 28.79 25.74
N ALA A 53 12.54 28.10 25.35
CA ALA A 53 11.81 28.39 24.11
C ALA A 53 11.24 29.83 24.07
N VAL A 54 10.77 30.35 25.20
CA VAL A 54 10.28 31.75 25.31
C VAL A 54 11.42 32.76 25.18
N ALA A 55 12.61 32.48 25.74
CA ALA A 55 13.76 33.37 25.63
C ALA A 55 14.30 33.45 24.18
N ASP A 56 14.35 32.33 23.46
CA ASP A 56 14.78 32.27 22.05
C ASP A 56 13.78 33.01 21.14
N ALA A 57 12.49 32.89 21.41
CA ALA A 57 11.43 33.62 20.71
C ALA A 57 11.52 35.15 20.92
N GLU A 58 11.86 35.60 22.13
CA GLU A 58 12.08 37.03 22.40
C GLU A 58 13.29 37.60 21.64
N ALA A 59 14.36 36.82 21.46
CA ALA A 59 15.52 37.22 20.66
C ALA A 59 15.16 37.35 19.17
N GLN A 60 14.35 36.42 18.64
CA GLN A 60 13.84 36.46 17.27
C GLN A 60 12.93 37.67 17.00
N LEU A 61 12.08 38.05 17.97
CA LEU A 61 11.19 39.20 17.86
C LEU A 61 11.94 40.55 17.89
N ARG A 62 13.06 40.65 18.62
CA ARG A 62 13.90 41.86 18.69
C ARG A 62 14.74 42.10 17.42
N ALA A 63 14.87 41.10 16.54
CA ALA A 63 15.68 41.16 15.31
C ALA A 63 14.87 41.54 14.04
N ARG A 64 13.59 41.94 14.17
CA ARG A 64 12.75 42.34 13.03
C ARG A 64 13.14 43.72 12.48
N GLU A 65 13.26 43.83 11.16
CA GLU A 65 13.42 45.11 10.47
C GLU A 65 12.07 45.85 10.36
N PRO A 66 11.99 47.13 10.79
CA PRO A 66 10.73 47.87 10.92
C PRO A 66 10.05 48.20 9.59
N ASP A 67 10.78 48.18 8.47
CA ASP A 67 10.25 48.58 7.14
C ASP A 67 9.53 47.42 6.40
N LEU A 68 9.53 46.21 6.97
CA LEU A 68 8.90 44.99 6.42
C LEU A 68 7.81 44.39 7.33
N ALA A 69 7.50 45.03 8.47
CA ALA A 69 6.69 44.41 9.52
C ALA A 69 5.20 44.82 9.49
N GLY A 70 4.30 43.82 9.40
CA GLY A 70 2.86 43.96 9.62
C GLY A 70 2.25 42.74 10.32
N GLY A 71 1.25 42.94 11.19
CA GLY A 71 0.54 41.88 11.94
C GLY A 71 0.66 41.96 13.47
N THR A 72 -0.03 41.06 14.20
CA THR A 72 0.03 40.98 15.67
C THR A 72 1.35 40.33 16.12
N PRO A 73 2.15 40.94 17.02
CA PRO A 73 3.39 40.34 17.52
C PRO A 73 3.13 39.03 18.29
N GLY A 74 3.85 37.97 17.93
CA GLY A 74 3.74 36.65 18.54
C GLY A 74 4.78 35.68 17.98
N PHE A 75 4.82 34.47 18.52
CA PHE A 75 5.81 33.44 18.18
C PHE A 75 5.17 32.05 18.19
N TYR A 76 5.79 31.10 17.51
CA TYR A 76 5.30 29.73 17.41
C TYR A 76 6.01 28.84 18.43
N LEU A 77 5.25 28.13 19.27
CA LEU A 77 5.76 27.09 20.15
C LEU A 77 5.30 25.73 19.64
N GLU A 78 6.24 24.82 19.44
CA GLU A 78 5.98 23.42 19.12
C GLU A 78 6.04 22.58 20.39
N PHE A 79 4.93 21.93 20.74
CA PHE A 79 4.80 20.98 21.84
C PHE A 79 4.87 19.56 21.31
N GLU A 80 5.65 18.70 21.95
CA GLU A 80 5.66 17.27 21.64
C GLU A 80 4.78 16.53 22.65
N LEU A 81 3.91 15.63 22.18
CA LEU A 81 3.06 14.79 23.03
C LEU A 81 2.85 13.41 22.40
N PRO A 82 2.56 12.36 23.17
CA PRO A 82 2.30 11.03 22.61
C PRO A 82 1.04 11.02 21.74
N SER A 83 1.08 10.32 20.61
CA SER A 83 -0.05 10.21 19.69
C SER A 83 -1.26 9.47 20.28
N SER A 84 -1.04 8.61 21.27
CA SER A 84 -2.11 7.98 22.09
C SER A 84 -2.93 8.98 22.91
N GLN A 85 -2.48 10.25 22.98
CA GLN A 85 -3.11 11.34 23.72
C GLN A 85 -3.50 12.51 22.80
N SER A 86 -3.67 12.25 21.49
CA SER A 86 -4.05 13.25 20.48
C SER A 86 -5.35 14.01 20.79
N GLU A 87 -6.27 13.42 21.54
CA GLU A 87 -7.50 14.06 22.03
C GLU A 87 -7.27 15.25 22.99
N ILE A 88 -6.04 15.43 23.46
CA ILE A 88 -5.63 16.48 24.41
C ILE A 88 -5.09 17.71 23.67
N VAL A 89 -4.79 17.59 22.37
CA VAL A 89 -4.27 18.66 21.50
C VAL A 89 -5.20 19.87 21.47
N ASP A 90 -6.51 19.66 21.46
CA ASP A 90 -7.51 20.74 21.50
C ASP A 90 -7.44 21.56 22.80
N LYS A 91 -6.82 21.03 23.85
CA LYS A 91 -6.60 21.71 25.14
C LYS A 91 -5.33 22.55 25.17
N LEU A 92 -4.48 22.45 24.13
CA LEU A 92 -3.37 23.39 23.93
C LEU A 92 -3.90 24.75 23.45
N GLU A 93 -5.05 24.80 22.80
CA GLU A 93 -5.64 26.04 22.32
C GLU A 93 -6.35 26.83 23.45
N ASN A 94 -6.34 28.17 23.37
CA ASN A 94 -7.16 29.02 24.24
C ASN A 94 -7.86 30.12 23.44
N ARG A 95 -9.07 29.81 22.97
CA ARG A 95 -9.93 30.71 22.18
C ARG A 95 -10.69 31.76 22.99
N GLN A 96 -10.57 31.78 24.32
CA GLN A 96 -11.31 32.73 25.17
C GLN A 96 -10.49 34.01 25.44
N GLY A 97 -11.03 35.17 25.06
CA GLY A 97 -10.46 36.50 25.35
C GLY A 97 -10.00 37.28 24.12
N LYS A 98 -9.36 38.44 24.34
CA LYS A 98 -9.02 39.41 23.26
C LYS A 98 -7.75 39.04 22.45
N PHE A 99 -6.98 38.04 22.88
CA PHE A 99 -5.71 37.62 22.24
C PHE A 99 -5.62 36.09 22.21
N PRO A 100 -6.33 35.37 21.33
CA PRO A 100 -6.41 33.91 21.38
C PRO A 100 -5.04 33.24 21.15
N ILE A 101 -4.79 32.12 21.84
CA ILE A 101 -3.71 31.19 21.50
C ILE A 101 -4.30 30.15 20.56
N GLU A 102 -3.75 30.05 19.36
CA GLU A 102 -4.30 29.23 18.28
C GLU A 102 -3.39 28.05 17.99
N LEU A 103 -3.99 26.87 17.78
CA LEU A 103 -3.27 25.69 17.32
C LEU A 103 -3.15 25.78 15.79
N VAL A 104 -1.92 25.81 15.30
CA VAL A 104 -1.59 26.17 13.90
C VAL A 104 -1.30 24.94 13.07
N SER A 105 -0.62 23.94 13.64
CA SER A 105 -0.33 22.70 12.95
C SER A 105 -0.15 21.56 13.93
N VAL A 106 -0.71 20.40 13.62
CA VAL A 106 -0.42 19.15 14.33
C VAL A 106 0.21 18.22 13.33
N ARG A 107 1.46 17.84 13.58
CA ARG A 107 2.20 16.95 12.70
C ARG A 107 2.74 15.79 13.52
N PRO A 108 2.76 14.57 13.00
CA PRO A 108 3.51 13.50 13.65
C PRO A 108 4.99 13.90 13.77
N LEU A 109 5.58 13.64 14.95
CA LEU A 109 6.99 13.86 15.22
C LEU A 109 7.66 12.50 15.48
N GLY A 110 8.79 12.29 14.82
CA GLY A 110 9.45 10.99 14.77
C GLY A 110 8.79 10.05 13.76
N GLU A 111 9.61 9.20 13.15
CA GLU A 111 9.26 8.35 12.01
C GLU A 111 8.21 7.24 12.32
N ALA A 112 7.76 7.12 13.57
CA ALA A 112 6.70 6.18 13.99
C ALA A 112 5.34 6.86 14.31
N GLY A 113 5.25 8.20 14.29
CA GLY A 113 4.02 8.91 14.69
C GLY A 113 3.62 8.63 16.15
N ASN A 114 4.56 8.25 17.00
CA ASN A 114 4.36 7.95 18.42
C ASN A 114 4.27 9.18 19.29
N SER A 115 4.86 10.27 18.82
CA SER A 115 4.64 11.60 19.35
C SER A 115 4.13 12.48 18.20
N ILE A 116 3.38 13.51 18.53
CA ILE A 116 2.91 14.53 17.63
C ILE A 116 3.46 15.87 18.10
N ALA A 117 3.97 16.65 17.16
CA ALA A 117 4.26 18.06 17.34
C ALA A 117 2.97 18.84 17.12
N ALA A 118 2.49 19.48 18.17
CA ALA A 118 1.45 20.49 18.12
C ALA A 118 2.10 21.87 18.19
N THR A 119 2.10 22.58 17.06
CA THR A 119 2.59 23.97 16.97
C THR A 119 1.43 24.92 17.26
N VAL A 120 1.59 25.78 18.24
CA VAL A 120 0.64 26.85 18.59
C VAL A 120 1.26 28.22 18.31
N PHE A 121 0.45 29.16 17.87
CA PHE A 121 0.81 30.58 17.83
C PHE A 121 0.45 31.25 19.16
N VAL A 122 1.45 31.78 19.85
CA VAL A 122 1.28 32.50 21.12
C VAL A 122 1.45 34.00 20.87
N PRO A 123 0.39 34.81 21.03
CA PRO A 123 0.53 36.26 21.03
C PRO A 123 1.48 36.71 22.14
N GLU A 124 2.28 37.74 21.90
CA GLU A 124 3.28 38.23 22.87
C GLU A 124 2.68 38.48 24.27
N ARG A 125 1.42 38.96 24.33
CA ARG A 125 0.69 39.22 25.57
C ARG A 125 0.26 37.98 26.36
N GLN A 126 0.37 36.78 25.79
CA GLN A 126 0.02 35.48 26.39
C GLN A 126 1.25 34.60 26.70
N ARG A 127 2.47 35.16 26.63
CA ARG A 127 3.74 34.42 26.73
C ARG A 127 3.91 33.52 27.98
N ASP A 128 3.29 33.87 29.11
CA ASP A 128 3.43 33.13 30.37
C ASP A 128 2.35 32.04 30.58
N TYR A 129 1.46 31.84 29.60
CA TYR A 129 0.26 31.00 29.72
C TYR A 129 0.59 29.54 30.12
N TYR A 130 1.46 28.87 29.37
CA TYR A 130 1.79 27.47 29.63
C TYR A 130 2.68 27.27 30.85
N LEU A 131 3.56 28.22 31.17
CA LEU A 131 4.37 28.20 32.41
C LEU A 131 3.48 28.18 33.66
N LYS A 132 2.37 28.94 33.66
CA LYS A 132 1.39 28.93 34.75
C LYS A 132 0.65 27.59 34.88
N LYS A 133 0.29 26.95 33.76
CA LYS A 133 -0.41 25.65 33.74
C LYS A 133 0.43 24.50 34.30
N VAL A 134 1.73 24.49 34.00
CA VAL A 134 2.69 23.51 34.53
C VAL A 134 2.90 23.71 36.03
N ALA A 135 2.99 24.95 36.51
CA ALA A 135 3.08 25.24 37.96
C ALA A 135 1.83 24.78 38.74
N GLU A 136 0.63 24.99 38.19
CA GLU A 136 -0.62 24.51 38.79
C GLU A 136 -0.71 22.97 38.85
N TYR A 137 -0.17 22.26 37.85
CA TYR A 137 -0.09 20.78 37.85
C TYR A 137 0.87 20.24 38.92
N ARG A 138 1.99 20.94 39.14
CA ARG A 138 2.97 20.59 40.16
C ARG A 138 2.43 20.78 41.58
N ASP A 139 1.77 21.93 41.84
CA ASP A 139 1.56 22.41 43.22
C ASP A 139 0.11 22.32 43.71
N GLN A 140 -0.87 21.96 42.87
CA GLN A 140 -2.30 21.99 43.24
C GLN A 140 -3.08 20.73 42.82
N ASP A 141 -3.99 20.27 43.69
CA ASP A 141 -4.89 19.14 43.44
C ASP A 141 -6.35 19.58 43.21
N ARG A 142 -7.13 18.73 42.55
CA ARG A 142 -8.57 18.91 42.33
C ARG A 142 -9.35 18.23 43.44
N ILE A 143 -9.90 19.02 44.36
CA ILE A 143 -10.75 18.54 45.45
C ILE A 143 -12.22 18.60 45.03
N GLN A 144 -12.91 17.45 45.10
CA GLN A 144 -14.34 17.35 44.89
C GLN A 144 -15.05 17.13 46.24
N ARG A 145 -15.97 18.03 46.59
CA ARG A 145 -16.84 17.89 47.78
C ARG A 145 -18.05 17.03 47.42
N ILE A 146 -18.25 15.94 48.14
CA ILE A 146 -19.36 15.00 47.94
C ILE A 146 -20.07 14.85 49.27
N GLU A 147 -21.38 15.05 49.30
CA GLU A 147 -22.20 14.85 50.49
C GLU A 147 -22.57 13.36 50.61
N VAL A 148 -22.19 12.73 51.73
CA VAL A 148 -22.52 11.35 52.04
C VAL A 148 -23.09 11.33 53.47
N ASP A 149 -24.31 10.82 53.62
CA ASP A 149 -25.03 10.74 54.90
C ASP A 149 -25.14 12.07 55.68
N GLY A 150 -25.25 13.19 54.96
CA GLY A 150 -25.39 14.54 55.54
C GLY A 150 -24.07 15.21 55.95
N GLU A 151 -22.93 14.58 55.71
CA GLU A 151 -21.59 15.16 55.89
C GLU A 151 -20.90 15.42 54.54
N ILE A 152 -20.21 16.56 54.43
CA ILE A 152 -19.43 16.92 53.24
C ILE A 152 -18.05 16.25 53.34
N VAL A 153 -17.80 15.29 52.46
CA VAL A 153 -16.51 14.61 52.32
C VAL A 153 -15.74 15.20 51.14
N GLU A 154 -14.52 15.67 51.40
CA GLU A 154 -13.60 16.15 50.37
C GLU A 154 -12.80 14.98 49.77
N ARG A 155 -13.02 14.70 48.48
CA ARG A 155 -12.32 13.65 47.72
C ARG A 155 -11.30 14.29 46.78
N ASN A 156 -10.03 13.94 46.95
CA ASN A 156 -8.99 14.27 45.99
C ASN A 156 -9.22 13.47 44.70
N ASN A 157 -9.37 14.17 43.58
CA ASN A 157 -9.72 13.61 42.28
C ASN A 157 -8.60 13.83 41.25
N GLY A 158 -7.35 13.90 41.72
CA GLY A 158 -6.13 14.03 40.92
C GLY A 158 -5.59 15.47 40.82
N PRO A 159 -4.35 15.65 40.33
CA PRO A 159 -3.73 16.95 40.05
C PRO A 159 -4.58 17.90 39.19
N LYS A 160 -4.46 19.22 39.40
CA LYS A 160 -5.01 20.20 38.44
C LYS A 160 -4.25 20.13 37.11
N ASN A 161 -4.96 20.36 36.01
CA ASN A 161 -4.40 20.30 34.65
C ASN A 161 -3.70 18.97 34.28
N GLU A 162 -3.89 17.89 35.04
CA GLU A 162 -3.23 16.58 34.84
C GLU A 162 -3.33 16.07 33.41
N VAL A 163 -4.53 16.08 32.85
CA VAL A 163 -4.79 15.60 31.50
C VAL A 163 -3.98 16.36 30.46
N LEU A 164 -3.76 17.67 30.63
CA LEU A 164 -2.95 18.45 29.70
C LEU A 164 -1.46 18.28 29.97
N VAL A 165 -1.03 18.52 31.22
CA VAL A 165 0.40 18.63 31.54
C VAL A 165 1.10 17.27 31.58
N ALA A 166 0.45 16.22 32.10
CA ALA A 166 1.03 14.86 32.16
C ALA A 166 1.24 14.23 30.77
N SER A 167 0.69 14.87 29.74
CA SER A 167 0.68 14.41 28.36
C SER A 167 1.71 15.12 27.47
N LEU A 168 2.41 16.15 27.97
CA LEU A 168 3.42 16.90 27.20
C LEU A 168 4.82 16.33 27.44
N GLU A 169 5.63 16.14 26.40
CA GLU A 169 6.98 15.58 26.51
C GLU A 169 8.09 16.64 26.48
N THR A 170 7.93 17.71 25.68
CA THR A 170 8.84 18.88 25.59
C THR A 170 8.22 20.07 24.81
N ALA A 171 8.92 21.21 24.70
CA ALA A 171 8.52 22.39 23.88
C ALA A 171 9.71 23.10 23.18
N ARG A 172 9.59 23.55 21.91
CA ARG A 172 10.66 24.20 21.07
C ARG A 172 10.16 25.13 19.91
N LEU A 173 11.06 25.63 19.04
CA LEU A 173 10.87 26.60 17.90
C LEU A 173 11.22 25.97 16.49
N ALA A 174 10.67 26.38 15.31
CA ALA A 174 10.73 25.66 13.98
C ALA A 174 11.38 26.38 12.71
N VAL A 175 11.81 25.69 11.59
CA VAL A 175 12.53 26.21 10.32
C VAL A 175 12.23 25.45 8.94
N ALA A 176 12.72 25.93 7.75
CA ALA A 176 12.12 25.94 6.38
C ALA A 176 12.67 25.08 5.16
N ARG A 177 13.29 23.90 5.31
CA ARG A 177 13.69 23.02 4.16
C ARG A 177 12.57 22.06 3.69
N SER A 178 11.33 22.34 4.07
CA SER A 178 10.23 21.36 4.13
C SER A 178 9.08 21.64 3.16
N LEU A 179 9.32 22.33 2.04
CA LEU A 179 8.26 22.90 1.17
C LEU A 179 8.21 22.37 -0.27
N TYR A 180 9.07 21.42 -0.66
CA TYR A 180 9.02 20.73 -1.97
C TYR A 180 8.24 19.42 -1.85
N THR A 181 7.27 19.16 -2.73
CA THR A 181 6.29 18.05 -2.55
C THR A 181 6.19 17.06 -3.72
N ASP A 182 7.00 17.20 -4.78
CA ASP A 182 7.16 16.24 -5.87
C ASP A 182 8.36 15.30 -5.69
N ASP A 183 8.53 14.33 -6.59
CA ASP A 183 9.65 13.37 -6.58
C ASP A 183 11.00 14.05 -6.88
N GLU A 184 11.98 13.82 -5.99
CA GLU A 184 13.32 14.39 -6.01
C GLU A 184 14.18 13.91 -7.20
N ALA A 185 13.87 12.75 -7.81
CA ALA A 185 14.51 12.29 -9.05
C ALA A 185 14.18 13.18 -10.26
N PHE A 186 13.04 13.90 -10.20
CA PHE A 186 12.62 14.89 -11.18
C PHE A 186 12.90 16.32 -10.72
N PHE A 187 13.59 16.49 -9.57
CA PHE A 187 14.07 17.80 -9.18
C PHE A 187 15.03 18.31 -10.25
N PRO A 188 14.83 19.52 -10.79
CA PRO A 188 15.64 20.00 -11.89
C PRO A 188 17.10 20.07 -11.46
N VAL A 189 17.98 19.58 -12.35
CA VAL A 189 19.44 19.71 -12.18
C VAL A 189 19.77 21.19 -11.91
N PRO A 190 20.67 21.49 -10.96
CA PRO A 190 21.00 22.87 -10.57
C PRO A 190 21.18 23.82 -11.75
N GLY A 191 20.49 24.96 -11.72
CA GLY A 191 20.48 25.95 -12.80
C GLY A 191 19.53 25.68 -13.98
N THR A 192 18.78 24.58 -13.99
CA THR A 192 17.75 24.31 -15.00
C THR A 192 16.44 25.00 -14.65
N ALA A 193 15.91 25.82 -15.56
CA ALA A 193 14.58 26.41 -15.41
C ALA A 193 13.51 25.48 -15.97
N ILE A 194 12.47 25.21 -15.19
CA ILE A 194 11.30 24.41 -15.57
C ILE A 194 10.02 25.17 -15.21
N TRP A 195 8.88 24.65 -15.67
CA TRP A 195 7.58 25.13 -15.21
C TRP A 195 7.23 24.49 -13.86
N TRP A 196 6.99 25.35 -12.88
CA TRP A 196 6.58 24.99 -11.53
C TRP A 196 5.12 25.33 -11.33
N GLU A 197 4.40 24.46 -10.64
CA GLU A 197 3.16 24.80 -9.97
C GLU A 197 3.51 25.29 -8.56
N ILE A 198 3.34 26.60 -8.32
CA ILE A 198 3.62 27.27 -7.06
C ILE A 198 2.30 27.42 -6.30
N TRP A 199 2.18 26.71 -5.19
CA TRP A 199 1.03 26.82 -4.31
C TRP A 199 1.29 27.92 -3.28
N LEU A 200 0.47 28.95 -3.30
CA LEU A 200 0.55 30.11 -2.43
C LEU A 200 -0.50 30.05 -1.31
N ARG A 201 -0.17 30.68 -0.19
CA ARG A 201 -1.16 30.94 0.87
C ARG A 201 -2.16 31.99 0.38
N LEU A 202 -3.44 31.77 0.67
CA LEU A 202 -4.53 32.65 0.24
C LEU A 202 -4.26 34.11 0.64
N GLY A 203 -4.38 35.04 -0.30
CA GLY A 203 -4.19 36.46 -0.08
C GLY A 203 -2.74 36.94 -0.13
N THR A 204 -1.79 36.07 -0.49
CA THR A 204 -0.35 36.42 -0.61
C THR A 204 0.13 36.54 -2.05
N ARG A 205 -0.77 36.38 -3.03
CA ARG A 205 -0.47 36.43 -4.47
C ARG A 205 0.26 37.70 -4.91
N ASP A 206 -0.20 38.87 -4.49
CA ASP A 206 0.42 40.15 -4.90
C ASP A 206 1.85 40.29 -4.36
N THR A 207 2.10 39.75 -3.17
CA THR A 207 3.43 39.71 -2.56
C THR A 207 4.36 38.75 -3.30
N PHE A 208 3.86 37.59 -3.73
CA PHE A 208 4.62 36.68 -4.58
C PHE A 208 4.85 37.29 -5.97
N ALA A 209 3.84 37.90 -6.59
CA ALA A 209 3.92 38.53 -7.90
C ALA A 209 4.96 39.66 -7.92
N ALA A 210 4.99 40.51 -6.88
CA ALA A 210 6.01 41.55 -6.74
C ALA A 210 7.43 41.01 -6.52
N ALA A 211 7.57 39.83 -5.90
CA ALA A 211 8.86 39.15 -5.76
C ALA A 211 9.30 38.50 -7.08
N ALA A 212 8.36 37.87 -7.80
CA ALA A 212 8.59 37.28 -9.12
C ALA A 212 8.94 38.33 -10.18
N GLU A 213 8.26 39.48 -10.19
CA GLU A 213 8.52 40.61 -11.09
C GLU A 213 9.94 41.20 -10.87
N ARG A 214 10.35 41.38 -9.61
CA ARG A 214 11.71 41.85 -9.27
C ARG A 214 12.82 40.87 -9.64
N LEU A 215 12.49 39.59 -9.77
CA LEU A 215 13.40 38.53 -10.20
C LEU A 215 13.24 38.19 -11.68
N GLU A 216 12.44 38.97 -12.43
CA GLU A 216 12.17 38.82 -13.85
C GLU A 216 11.67 37.40 -14.23
N LEU A 217 10.89 36.77 -13.34
CA LEU A 217 10.36 35.42 -13.55
C LEU A 217 9.13 35.43 -14.47
N PRO A 218 9.10 34.61 -15.53
CA PRO A 218 7.87 34.41 -16.32
C PRO A 218 6.79 33.70 -15.48
N VAL A 219 5.66 34.36 -15.29
CA VAL A 219 4.46 33.83 -14.61
C VAL A 219 3.33 33.73 -15.62
N ARG A 220 2.62 32.59 -15.68
CA ARG A 220 1.42 32.48 -16.53
C ARG A 220 0.30 33.36 -15.96
N GLU A 221 -0.47 34.01 -16.84
CA GLU A 221 -1.49 34.98 -16.44
C GLU A 221 -2.65 34.39 -15.61
N HIS A 222 -2.89 33.08 -15.75
CA HIS A 222 -3.97 32.36 -15.09
C HIS A 222 -3.53 31.79 -13.75
N ALA A 223 -4.25 32.17 -12.68
CA ALA A 223 -4.09 31.62 -11.34
C ALA A 223 -5.33 30.82 -10.97
N LEU A 224 -5.16 29.66 -10.36
CA LEU A 224 -6.27 28.89 -9.79
C LEU A 224 -6.48 29.34 -8.34
N GLN A 225 -7.72 29.61 -7.95
CA GLN A 225 -8.06 30.00 -6.58
C GLN A 225 -8.91 28.91 -5.94
N PHE A 226 -8.41 28.36 -4.83
CA PHE A 226 -9.08 27.37 -3.98
C PHE A 226 -9.54 28.05 -2.68
N PRO A 227 -10.42 27.40 -1.88
CA PRO A 227 -10.93 27.99 -0.64
C PRO A 227 -9.85 28.44 0.37
N GLU A 228 -8.66 27.85 0.32
CA GLU A 228 -7.56 28.17 1.25
C GLU A 228 -6.21 28.43 0.56
N ARG A 229 -6.13 28.37 -0.78
CA ARG A 229 -4.86 28.46 -1.54
C ARG A 229 -5.04 29.20 -2.86
N GLU A 230 -3.97 29.78 -3.36
CA GLU A 230 -3.88 30.29 -4.73
C GLU A 230 -2.74 29.58 -5.44
N VAL A 231 -2.90 29.21 -6.70
CA VAL A 231 -1.88 28.46 -7.45
C VAL A 231 -1.47 29.23 -8.70
N LEU A 232 -0.17 29.34 -8.90
CA LEU A 232 0.45 30.00 -10.06
C LEU A 232 1.37 29.03 -10.79
N ILE A 233 1.48 29.20 -12.11
CA ILE A 233 2.48 28.51 -12.91
C ILE A 233 3.63 29.47 -13.21
N VAL A 234 4.85 29.11 -12.80
CA VAL A 234 6.03 29.97 -12.87
C VAL A 234 7.19 29.23 -13.52
N HIS A 235 7.87 29.86 -14.48
CA HIS A 235 9.08 29.32 -15.08
C HIS A 235 10.31 29.80 -14.33
N ALA A 236 11.00 28.94 -13.60
CA ALA A 236 12.13 29.33 -12.75
C ALA A 236 13.11 28.18 -12.51
N SER A 237 14.33 28.50 -12.07
CA SER A 237 15.24 27.52 -11.47
C SER A 237 14.92 27.34 -9.98
N ALA A 238 15.28 26.19 -9.42
CA ALA A 238 15.11 25.90 -8.01
C ALA A 238 15.83 26.93 -7.11
N GLU A 239 17.01 27.40 -7.52
CA GLU A 239 17.80 28.39 -6.80
C GLU A 239 17.10 29.76 -6.77
N THR A 240 16.45 30.14 -7.87
CA THR A 240 15.70 31.40 -7.94
C THR A 240 14.45 31.36 -7.07
N LEU A 241 13.72 30.22 -7.04
CA LEU A 241 12.59 30.03 -6.13
C LEU A 241 13.03 29.99 -4.66
N GLY A 242 14.18 29.38 -4.37
CA GLY A 242 14.78 29.37 -3.02
C GLY A 242 15.01 30.77 -2.45
N ARG A 243 15.31 31.76 -3.31
CA ARG A 243 15.43 33.17 -2.89
C ARG A 243 14.09 33.80 -2.51
N ILE A 244 13.00 33.43 -3.18
CA ILE A 244 11.66 33.91 -2.83
C ILE A 244 11.21 33.30 -1.49
N ILE A 245 11.49 32.02 -1.26
CA ILE A 245 11.19 31.31 0.00
C ILE A 245 11.94 31.92 1.18
N ALA A 246 13.20 32.32 0.98
CA ALA A 246 14.03 32.88 2.05
C ALA A 246 13.55 34.26 2.55
N HIS A 247 12.74 34.97 1.75
CA HIS A 247 12.42 36.38 1.97
C HIS A 247 10.93 36.71 1.93
N THR A 248 10.10 35.72 1.63
CA THR A 248 8.65 35.85 1.66
C THR A 248 8.07 34.63 2.35
N ASP A 249 6.88 34.77 2.88
CA ASP A 249 6.11 33.67 3.46
C ASP A 249 5.00 33.20 2.49
N THR A 250 5.10 33.57 1.22
CA THR A 250 4.01 33.42 0.24
C THR A 250 3.79 31.97 -0.21
N ILE A 251 4.86 31.20 -0.37
CA ILE A 251 4.85 29.84 -0.93
C ILE A 251 4.51 28.82 0.15
N ALA A 252 3.45 28.05 -0.08
CA ALA A 252 3.02 26.93 0.75
C ALA A 252 3.59 25.59 0.24
N GLU A 253 3.63 25.36 -1.08
CA GLU A 253 4.16 24.14 -1.70
C GLU A 253 4.78 24.44 -3.08
N LEU A 254 5.72 23.61 -3.49
CA LEU A 254 6.32 23.60 -4.82
C LEU A 254 6.13 22.24 -5.49
N ARG A 255 5.61 22.25 -6.72
CA ARG A 255 5.45 21.08 -7.59
C ARG A 255 6.02 21.32 -8.98
N THR A 256 6.52 20.28 -9.62
CA THR A 256 6.81 20.25 -11.06
C THR A 256 5.48 20.22 -11.81
N ALA A 257 5.31 21.09 -12.80
CA ALA A 257 4.15 21.01 -13.67
C ALA A 257 4.26 19.74 -14.54
N ARG A 258 3.54 18.66 -14.18
CA ARG A 258 3.50 17.41 -14.96
C ARG A 258 2.65 17.60 -16.21
N ASP A 259 3.12 17.09 -17.36
CA ASP A 259 2.31 16.97 -18.57
C ASP A 259 1.20 15.92 -18.34
N THR A 260 0.00 16.15 -18.87
CA THR A 260 -1.12 15.21 -18.75
C THR A 260 -1.27 14.36 -20.03
N PRO A 261 -1.96 13.21 -19.97
CA PRO A 261 -2.25 12.43 -21.18
C PRO A 261 -2.98 13.25 -22.26
N ALA A 262 -3.80 14.25 -21.88
CA ALA A 262 -4.53 15.09 -22.83
C ALA A 262 -3.59 15.76 -23.84
N PHE A 263 -2.40 16.19 -23.42
CA PHE A 263 -1.39 16.75 -24.33
C PHE A 263 -1.09 15.83 -25.52
N PHE A 264 -0.91 14.52 -25.27
CA PHE A 264 -0.66 13.55 -26.32
C PHE A 264 -1.92 13.20 -27.11
N MET A 265 -3.10 13.28 -26.48
CA MET A 265 -4.38 13.00 -27.13
C MET A 265 -4.84 14.10 -28.08
N GLU A 266 -4.44 15.36 -27.83
CA GLU A 266 -4.67 16.51 -28.71
C GLU A 266 -3.79 16.50 -29.97
N MET A 267 -2.63 15.85 -29.92
CA MET A 267 -1.72 15.73 -31.07
C MET A 267 -2.38 15.02 -32.25
N ASP A 268 -1.99 15.41 -33.45
CA ASP A 268 -2.40 14.68 -34.63
C ASP A 268 -1.71 13.30 -34.74
N GLY A 269 -2.25 12.44 -35.59
CA GLY A 269 -1.72 11.09 -35.78
C GLY A 269 -0.29 11.04 -36.33
N ALA A 270 0.19 12.08 -37.02
CA ALA A 270 1.57 12.14 -37.51
C ALA A 270 2.54 12.49 -36.39
N GLU A 271 2.19 13.45 -35.54
CA GLU A 271 2.95 13.83 -34.36
C GLU A 271 3.07 12.65 -33.39
N GLN A 272 1.95 12.00 -33.03
CA GLN A 272 2.00 10.83 -32.15
C GLN A 272 2.87 9.70 -32.71
N ARG A 273 2.87 9.48 -34.03
CA ARG A 273 3.73 8.48 -34.67
C ARG A 273 5.20 8.87 -34.60
N ALA A 274 5.53 10.16 -34.70
CA ALA A 274 6.90 10.64 -34.53
C ALA A 274 7.39 10.40 -33.09
N TRP A 275 6.55 10.71 -32.10
CA TRP A 275 6.82 10.41 -30.69
C TRP A 275 7.01 8.91 -30.42
N ALA A 276 6.13 8.08 -30.98
CA ALA A 276 6.25 6.62 -30.84
C ALA A 276 7.51 6.07 -31.51
N ALA A 277 7.92 6.62 -32.66
CA ALA A 277 9.13 6.21 -33.36
C ALA A 277 10.40 6.62 -32.61
N GLU A 278 10.44 7.84 -32.07
CA GLU A 278 11.51 8.32 -31.19
C GLU A 278 11.63 7.42 -29.95
N THR A 279 10.52 7.21 -29.26
CA THR A 279 10.46 6.39 -28.04
C THR A 279 10.88 4.96 -28.34
N ALA A 280 10.46 4.41 -29.48
CA ALA A 280 10.89 3.08 -29.91
C ALA A 280 12.41 2.99 -30.12
N GLY A 281 13.05 4.07 -30.57
CA GLY A 281 14.51 4.15 -30.72
C GLY A 281 15.27 4.12 -29.39
N ARG A 282 14.61 4.40 -28.26
CA ARG A 282 15.19 4.37 -26.91
C ARG A 282 15.02 3.01 -26.20
N ILE A 283 14.23 2.10 -26.76
CA ILE A 283 13.93 0.80 -26.13
C ILE A 283 15.12 -0.14 -26.24
N VAL A 284 15.51 -0.70 -25.09
CA VAL A 284 16.34 -1.91 -25.02
C VAL A 284 15.39 -3.10 -24.80
N PRO A 285 15.21 -3.98 -25.79
CA PRO A 285 14.27 -5.09 -25.70
C PRO A 285 14.73 -6.13 -24.65
N PRO A 286 13.78 -6.86 -24.03
CA PRO A 286 14.11 -7.93 -23.11
C PRO A 286 14.68 -9.14 -23.86
N ASP A 287 15.58 -9.88 -23.22
CA ASP A 287 16.07 -11.18 -23.74
C ASP A 287 14.90 -12.19 -23.94
N GLY A 288 15.13 -13.24 -24.72
CA GLY A 288 14.09 -14.21 -25.10
C GLY A 288 13.57 -15.09 -23.96
N ASP A 289 14.38 -15.28 -22.93
CA ASP A 289 14.16 -16.10 -21.73
C ASP A 289 13.64 -15.29 -20.53
N ARG A 290 13.56 -13.96 -20.65
CA ARG A 290 12.94 -13.09 -19.63
C ARG A 290 11.50 -13.51 -19.36
N PRO A 291 11.01 -13.32 -18.12
CA PRO A 291 9.62 -13.60 -17.78
C PRO A 291 8.68 -12.77 -18.64
N ALA A 292 7.41 -13.18 -18.72
CA ALA A 292 6.39 -12.47 -19.48
C ALA A 292 5.20 -12.05 -18.62
N VAL A 293 4.58 -10.93 -19.00
CA VAL A 293 3.16 -10.73 -18.75
C VAL A 293 2.39 -11.50 -19.81
N CYS A 294 1.58 -12.47 -19.40
CA CYS A 294 0.70 -13.22 -20.30
C CYS A 294 -0.72 -12.63 -20.26
N LEU A 295 -1.05 -11.82 -21.25
CA LEU A 295 -2.32 -11.12 -21.35
C LEU A 295 -3.40 -12.00 -22.01
N LEU A 296 -4.51 -12.20 -21.31
CA LEU A 296 -5.70 -12.88 -21.84
C LEU A 296 -6.79 -11.85 -22.10
N ASP A 297 -6.92 -11.38 -23.34
CA ASP A 297 -7.84 -10.28 -23.69
C ASP A 297 -8.37 -10.39 -25.14
N SER A 298 -8.62 -9.26 -25.81
CA SER A 298 -9.12 -9.09 -27.17
C SER A 298 -8.05 -9.22 -28.26
N GLY A 299 -6.81 -9.53 -27.87
CA GLY A 299 -5.63 -9.61 -28.74
C GLY A 299 -4.71 -8.41 -28.54
N SER A 300 -3.56 -8.41 -29.21
CA SER A 300 -2.60 -7.30 -29.15
C SER A 300 -2.18 -6.89 -30.55
N THR A 301 -1.98 -5.59 -30.77
CA THR A 301 -1.48 -5.07 -32.04
C THR A 301 0.04 -5.15 -32.10
N ARG A 302 0.59 -6.29 -32.56
CA ARG A 302 2.04 -6.52 -32.51
C ARG A 302 2.83 -5.55 -33.39
N ARG A 303 2.23 -5.07 -34.49
CA ARG A 303 2.84 -4.09 -35.40
C ARG A 303 3.03 -2.69 -34.78
N HIS A 304 2.47 -2.42 -33.61
CA HIS A 304 2.69 -1.16 -32.91
C HIS A 304 4.18 -0.99 -32.53
N PRO A 305 4.84 0.15 -32.82
CA PRO A 305 6.28 0.33 -32.60
C PRO A 305 6.73 0.07 -31.15
N LEU A 306 5.88 0.39 -30.18
CA LEU A 306 6.15 0.15 -28.75
C LEU A 306 5.77 -1.27 -28.28
N ILE A 307 5.02 -2.06 -29.04
CA ILE A 307 4.67 -3.45 -28.64
C ILE A 307 5.64 -4.45 -29.29
N LEU A 308 6.01 -4.19 -30.54
CA LEU A 308 6.87 -5.06 -31.35
C LEU A 308 8.16 -5.52 -30.62
N PRO A 309 8.87 -4.68 -29.84
CA PRO A 309 10.10 -5.10 -29.16
C PRO A 309 9.87 -6.11 -28.03
N ALA A 310 8.68 -6.13 -27.42
CA ALA A 310 8.36 -6.98 -26.27
C ALA A 310 7.54 -8.23 -26.64
N LEU A 311 6.84 -8.23 -27.77
CA LEU A 311 5.94 -9.31 -28.21
C LEU A 311 6.49 -10.03 -29.47
N ALA A 312 7.01 -11.25 -29.28
CA ALA A 312 7.41 -12.08 -30.42
C ALA A 312 6.17 -12.66 -31.14
N ALA A 313 6.31 -12.97 -32.43
CA ALA A 313 5.21 -13.54 -33.21
C ALA A 313 4.70 -14.89 -32.64
N VAL A 314 5.60 -15.70 -32.08
CA VAL A 314 5.24 -16.98 -31.44
C VAL A 314 4.48 -16.79 -30.11
N ASP A 315 4.67 -15.64 -29.47
CA ASP A 315 4.07 -15.28 -28.18
C ASP A 315 2.68 -14.61 -28.38
N GLN A 316 2.21 -14.49 -29.62
CA GLN A 316 0.91 -13.90 -29.99
C GLN A 316 -0.02 -14.99 -30.54
N GLN A 317 -1.07 -15.32 -29.80
CA GLN A 317 -1.91 -16.49 -30.01
C GLN A 317 -3.39 -16.17 -29.82
N ALA A 318 -4.27 -17.12 -30.13
CA ALA A 318 -5.71 -17.04 -29.87
C ALA A 318 -6.21 -18.36 -29.29
N PHE A 319 -7.26 -18.29 -28.48
CA PHE A 319 -7.96 -19.45 -27.94
C PHE A 319 -8.48 -20.35 -29.07
N ASP A 320 -9.20 -19.74 -30.02
CA ASP A 320 -9.66 -20.39 -31.23
C ASP A 320 -8.63 -20.21 -32.37
N PRO A 321 -8.09 -21.30 -32.95
CA PRO A 321 -7.12 -21.22 -34.04
C PRO A 321 -7.61 -20.49 -35.29
N GLY A 322 -8.93 -20.37 -35.48
CA GLY A 322 -9.53 -19.65 -36.60
C GLY A 322 -9.61 -18.14 -36.41
N TRP A 323 -9.33 -17.61 -35.22
CA TRP A 323 -9.38 -16.18 -34.95
C TRP A 323 -8.12 -15.46 -35.40
N ASN A 324 -8.27 -14.19 -35.77
CA ASN A 324 -7.13 -13.31 -35.92
C ASN A 324 -6.53 -13.00 -34.54
N VAL A 325 -5.24 -13.24 -34.36
CA VAL A 325 -4.51 -12.98 -33.10
C VAL A 325 -4.27 -11.49 -32.84
N GLU A 326 -4.38 -10.66 -33.88
CA GLU A 326 -4.33 -9.20 -33.75
C GLU A 326 -5.63 -8.66 -33.12
N ASP A 327 -5.51 -7.47 -32.54
CA ASP A 327 -6.62 -6.75 -31.92
C ASP A 327 -7.45 -6.01 -32.97
N THR A 328 -8.23 -6.76 -33.72
CA THR A 328 -9.02 -6.27 -34.87
C THR A 328 -10.52 -6.28 -34.64
N SER A 329 -10.98 -6.58 -33.43
CA SER A 329 -12.41 -6.64 -33.14
C SER A 329 -13.06 -5.27 -33.30
N ASN A 330 -14.23 -5.25 -33.93
CA ASN A 330 -15.09 -4.06 -34.03
C ASN A 330 -16.16 -4.02 -32.92
N GLN A 331 -16.16 -4.99 -32.02
CA GLN A 331 -17.04 -4.99 -30.85
C GLN A 331 -16.52 -3.99 -29.80
N GLY A 332 -17.32 -3.71 -28.77
CA GLY A 332 -16.96 -2.76 -27.72
C GLY A 332 -15.65 -3.07 -26.98
N HIS A 333 -15.20 -4.33 -27.00
CA HIS A 333 -13.93 -4.76 -26.41
C HIS A 333 -12.72 -4.62 -27.37
N GLY A 334 -12.92 -4.21 -28.61
CA GLY A 334 -11.83 -4.08 -29.59
C GLY A 334 -10.87 -2.96 -29.20
N GLY A 335 -9.57 -3.22 -29.24
CA GLY A 335 -8.53 -2.30 -28.81
C GLY A 335 -8.11 -2.43 -27.35
N HIS A 336 -8.92 -3.11 -26.52
CA HIS A 336 -8.68 -3.20 -25.08
C HIS A 336 -7.39 -3.97 -24.77
N GLY A 337 -7.12 -5.06 -25.49
CA GLY A 337 -5.92 -5.85 -25.26
C GLY A 337 -4.66 -5.12 -25.74
N THR A 338 -4.75 -4.32 -26.80
CA THR A 338 -3.66 -3.40 -27.18
C THR A 338 -3.42 -2.32 -26.13
N GLN A 339 -4.46 -1.74 -25.55
CA GLN A 339 -4.32 -0.78 -24.44
C GLN A 339 -3.63 -1.41 -23.23
N LEU A 340 -4.03 -2.62 -22.84
CA LEU A 340 -3.41 -3.31 -21.72
C LEU A 340 -1.98 -3.78 -22.04
N SER A 341 -1.66 -4.04 -23.31
CA SER A 341 -0.29 -4.35 -23.74
C SER A 341 0.67 -3.19 -23.44
N GLY A 342 0.28 -1.96 -23.75
CA GLY A 342 1.07 -0.77 -23.44
C GLY A 342 1.28 -0.60 -21.93
N VAL A 343 0.20 -0.74 -21.13
CA VAL A 343 0.27 -0.65 -19.67
C VAL A 343 1.13 -1.77 -19.07
N ALA A 344 0.99 -3.00 -19.56
CA ALA A 344 1.73 -4.16 -19.08
C ALA A 344 3.24 -4.00 -19.32
N ILE A 345 3.66 -3.39 -20.43
CA ILE A 345 5.08 -3.17 -20.73
C ILE A 345 5.61 -1.94 -19.98
N TYR A 346 4.92 -0.81 -20.10
CA TYR A 346 5.47 0.50 -19.74
C TYR A 346 4.91 1.10 -18.46
N GLY A 347 3.72 0.70 -18.03
CA GLY A 347 2.91 1.47 -17.09
C GLY A 347 2.19 2.62 -17.80
N ASP A 348 2.09 3.77 -17.15
CA ASP A 348 1.60 4.99 -17.80
C ASP A 348 2.66 5.52 -18.78
N LEU A 349 2.32 5.65 -20.07
CA LEU A 349 3.25 6.14 -21.07
C LEU A 349 3.58 7.63 -20.91
N THR A 350 2.82 8.39 -20.13
CA THR A 350 3.02 9.85 -19.98
C THR A 350 4.46 10.16 -19.56
N ASP A 351 4.96 9.50 -18.50
CA ASP A 351 6.32 9.71 -17.99
C ASP A 351 7.39 9.13 -18.93
N VAL A 352 7.07 8.04 -19.62
CA VAL A 352 7.99 7.36 -20.57
C VAL A 352 8.25 8.22 -21.81
N LEU A 353 7.22 8.91 -22.29
CA LEU A 353 7.29 9.83 -23.42
C LEU A 353 7.96 11.14 -23.04
N ALA A 354 7.69 11.66 -21.83
CA ALA A 354 8.34 12.89 -21.34
C ALA A 354 9.85 12.72 -21.11
N GLY A 355 10.31 11.51 -20.79
CA GLY A 355 11.72 11.20 -20.55
C GLY A 355 12.56 11.03 -21.83
N ALA A 356 13.83 11.44 -21.78
CA ALA A 356 14.81 11.25 -22.89
C ALA A 356 15.76 10.05 -22.69
N GLY A 357 15.65 9.33 -21.56
CA GLY A 357 16.52 8.21 -21.20
C GLY A 357 16.24 6.92 -21.99
N GLN A 358 17.19 5.97 -21.93
CA GLN A 358 16.96 4.61 -22.43
C GLN A 358 15.85 3.92 -21.63
N ILE A 359 15.01 3.16 -22.34
CA ILE A 359 13.91 2.39 -21.74
C ILE A 359 14.30 0.92 -21.72
N ILE A 360 14.75 0.44 -20.56
CA ILE A 360 15.17 -0.96 -20.38
C ILE A 360 13.96 -1.80 -20.00
N LEU A 361 13.55 -2.71 -20.88
CA LEU A 361 12.46 -3.64 -20.61
C LEU A 361 12.98 -4.86 -19.86
N THR A 362 12.38 -5.14 -18.70
CA THR A 362 12.80 -6.26 -17.83
C THR A 362 12.09 -7.58 -18.16
N HIS A 363 10.98 -7.52 -18.89
CA HIS A 363 10.10 -8.63 -19.16
C HIS A 363 9.47 -8.52 -20.55
N ARG A 364 8.98 -9.65 -21.07
CA ARG A 364 8.31 -9.79 -22.37
C ARG A 364 6.79 -9.63 -22.23
N LEU A 365 6.12 -9.58 -23.37
CA LEU A 365 4.67 -9.73 -23.46
C LEU A 365 4.34 -11.05 -24.17
N GLU A 366 3.36 -11.76 -23.64
CA GLU A 366 2.61 -12.81 -24.33
C GLU A 366 1.15 -12.36 -24.44
N SER A 367 0.50 -12.65 -25.55
CA SER A 367 -0.88 -12.27 -25.81
C SER A 367 -1.66 -13.48 -26.30
N VAL A 368 -2.74 -13.83 -25.60
CA VAL A 368 -3.68 -14.85 -26.05
C VAL A 368 -5.06 -14.23 -26.15
N LYS A 369 -5.56 -14.11 -27.38
CA LYS A 369 -6.90 -13.60 -27.64
C LYS A 369 -7.96 -14.58 -27.17
N ILE A 370 -8.78 -14.17 -26.21
CA ILE A 370 -9.88 -14.96 -25.65
C ILE A 370 -11.26 -14.33 -25.91
N LEU A 371 -11.33 -13.08 -26.39
CA LEU A 371 -12.58 -12.46 -26.83
C LEU A 371 -12.75 -12.56 -28.36
N PRO A 372 -13.90 -13.05 -28.85
CA PRO A 372 -14.13 -13.25 -30.29
C PRO A 372 -14.30 -11.93 -31.04
N ASP A 373 -13.97 -11.91 -32.34
CA ASP A 373 -14.27 -10.77 -33.21
C ASP A 373 -15.79 -10.61 -33.48
N HIS A 374 -16.55 -11.68 -33.31
CA HIS A 374 -18.00 -11.71 -33.50
C HIS A 374 -18.71 -12.55 -32.43
N GLY A 375 -19.83 -12.04 -31.91
CA GLY A 375 -20.62 -12.71 -30.88
C GLY A 375 -19.96 -12.65 -29.50
N ALA A 376 -20.32 -13.58 -28.63
CA ALA A 376 -19.77 -13.70 -27.29
C ALA A 376 -19.46 -15.15 -26.98
N ASN A 377 -18.49 -15.38 -26.10
CA ASN A 377 -18.27 -16.71 -25.56
C ASN A 377 -19.42 -17.10 -24.63
N ASP A 378 -19.72 -18.39 -24.58
CA ASP A 378 -20.62 -18.95 -23.56
C ASP A 378 -19.98 -18.79 -22.17
N PRO A 379 -20.65 -18.13 -21.21
CA PRO A 379 -20.13 -17.97 -19.85
C PRO A 379 -19.77 -19.28 -19.15
N ASP A 380 -20.45 -20.39 -19.47
CA ASP A 380 -20.15 -21.71 -18.91
C ASP A 380 -18.76 -22.22 -19.35
N LEU A 381 -18.21 -21.67 -20.44
CA LEU A 381 -16.91 -22.03 -20.98
C LEU A 381 -15.76 -21.14 -20.48
N PHE A 382 -16.01 -20.06 -19.74
CA PHE A 382 -14.94 -19.13 -19.36
C PHE A 382 -13.77 -19.80 -18.63
N GLY A 383 -14.03 -20.71 -17.69
CA GLY A 383 -12.98 -21.48 -17.02
C GLY A 383 -12.15 -22.33 -17.98
N ALA A 384 -12.79 -22.97 -18.96
CA ALA A 384 -12.12 -23.79 -19.97
C ALA A 384 -11.33 -22.95 -20.97
N ILE A 385 -11.87 -21.80 -21.40
CA ILE A 385 -11.22 -20.84 -22.28
C ILE A 385 -9.95 -20.31 -21.62
N THR A 386 -10.03 -19.89 -20.35
CA THR A 386 -8.86 -19.41 -19.60
C THR A 386 -7.80 -20.51 -19.48
N ALA A 387 -8.19 -21.72 -19.06
CA ALA A 387 -7.26 -22.84 -18.90
C ALA A 387 -6.53 -23.20 -20.21
N GLN A 388 -7.27 -23.33 -21.32
CA GLN A 388 -6.67 -23.65 -22.61
C GLN A 388 -5.77 -22.52 -23.13
N SER A 389 -6.12 -21.27 -22.87
CA SER A 389 -5.33 -20.12 -23.31
C SER A 389 -3.99 -20.03 -22.58
N ILE A 390 -3.99 -20.28 -21.26
CA ILE A 390 -2.77 -20.40 -20.47
C ILE A 390 -1.92 -21.56 -20.96
N ALA A 391 -2.53 -22.74 -21.15
CA ALA A 391 -1.82 -23.92 -21.63
C ALA A 391 -1.16 -23.69 -23.00
N ARG A 392 -1.80 -22.93 -23.90
CA ARG A 392 -1.22 -22.55 -25.20
C ARG A 392 0.06 -21.72 -25.06
N ALA A 393 0.06 -20.71 -24.19
CA ALA A 393 1.26 -19.93 -23.89
C ALA A 393 2.38 -20.82 -23.30
N GLU A 394 2.02 -21.68 -22.34
CA GLU A 394 2.94 -22.62 -21.69
C GLU A 394 3.54 -23.64 -22.68
N ILE A 395 2.76 -24.15 -23.64
CA ILE A 395 3.28 -25.08 -24.66
C ILE A 395 4.35 -24.41 -25.52
N VAL A 396 4.18 -23.13 -25.86
CA VAL A 396 5.15 -22.39 -26.69
C VAL A 396 6.44 -22.09 -25.93
N ALA A 397 6.34 -21.72 -24.65
CA ALA A 397 7.50 -21.42 -23.82
C ALA A 397 7.38 -22.06 -22.41
N PRO A 398 7.64 -23.37 -22.28
CA PRO A 398 7.29 -24.14 -21.07
C PRO A 398 8.04 -23.73 -19.81
N ASN A 399 9.26 -23.19 -19.95
CA ASN A 399 10.11 -22.83 -18.81
C ASN A 399 10.08 -21.32 -18.50
N ARG A 400 9.27 -20.52 -19.22
CA ARG A 400 9.21 -19.08 -19.01
C ARG A 400 8.36 -18.75 -17.78
N PRO A 401 8.88 -18.00 -16.78
CA PRO A 401 8.06 -17.51 -15.69
C PRO A 401 7.03 -16.50 -16.19
N ARG A 402 5.82 -16.53 -15.64
CA ARG A 402 4.69 -15.72 -16.12
C ARG A 402 3.93 -15.06 -14.99
N ALA A 403 3.57 -13.80 -15.20
CA ALA A 403 2.47 -13.15 -14.52
C ALA A 403 1.27 -13.10 -15.48
N ILE A 404 0.24 -13.89 -15.21
CA ILE A 404 -0.96 -13.94 -16.07
C ILE A 404 -1.86 -12.76 -15.73
N CYS A 405 -2.27 -12.00 -16.75
CA CYS A 405 -3.18 -10.87 -16.62
C CYS A 405 -4.55 -11.24 -17.19
N LEU A 406 -5.57 -11.24 -16.33
CA LEU A 406 -6.98 -11.43 -16.71
C LEU A 406 -7.79 -10.21 -16.27
N ALA A 407 -7.90 -9.23 -17.16
CA ALA A 407 -8.65 -8.00 -16.94
C ALA A 407 -10.12 -8.10 -17.37
N LEU A 408 -10.70 -9.30 -17.34
CA LEU A 408 -12.07 -9.59 -17.76
C LEU A 408 -12.88 -10.12 -16.60
N THR A 409 -14.13 -9.67 -16.53
CA THR A 409 -15.10 -10.08 -15.52
C THR A 409 -16.45 -10.41 -16.16
N SER A 410 -17.27 -11.14 -15.40
CA SER A 410 -18.64 -11.48 -15.75
C SER A 410 -19.61 -11.04 -14.65
N ASP A 411 -20.75 -10.48 -15.05
CA ASP A 411 -21.82 -10.10 -14.14
C ASP A 411 -22.34 -11.29 -13.31
N GLY A 412 -22.75 -10.99 -12.08
CA GLY A 412 -23.37 -11.94 -11.16
C GLY A 412 -23.05 -11.60 -9.69
N ASP A 413 -24.07 -11.62 -8.83
CA ASP A 413 -23.88 -11.35 -7.38
C ASP A 413 -23.16 -12.52 -6.67
N HIS A 414 -23.16 -13.71 -7.27
CA HIS A 414 -22.55 -14.94 -6.73
C HIS A 414 -22.74 -15.09 -5.22
N TRP A 415 -23.97 -14.88 -4.73
CA TRP A 415 -24.30 -14.92 -3.30
C TRP A 415 -23.33 -14.14 -2.40
N ARG A 416 -22.96 -12.93 -2.83
CA ARG A 416 -22.09 -12.00 -2.11
C ARG A 416 -20.75 -12.65 -1.73
N GLY A 417 -20.00 -13.10 -2.74
CA GLY A 417 -18.62 -13.60 -2.60
C GLY A 417 -18.42 -15.11 -2.68
N ARG A 418 -19.47 -15.88 -3.02
CA ARG A 418 -19.36 -17.33 -3.23
C ARG A 418 -18.56 -17.63 -4.51
N PRO A 419 -17.65 -18.62 -4.50
CA PRO A 419 -16.94 -19.05 -5.70
C PRO A 419 -17.88 -19.43 -6.86
N SER A 420 -17.55 -18.97 -8.07
CA SER A 420 -18.17 -19.38 -9.32
C SER A 420 -17.41 -20.57 -9.93
N SER A 421 -17.96 -21.18 -10.99
CA SER A 421 -17.23 -22.19 -11.77
C SER A 421 -15.93 -21.63 -12.34
N TRP A 422 -15.96 -20.38 -12.83
CA TRP A 422 -14.80 -19.71 -13.38
C TRP A 422 -13.75 -19.40 -12.30
N SER A 423 -14.15 -18.85 -11.16
CA SER A 423 -13.21 -18.58 -10.05
C SER A 423 -12.61 -19.86 -9.48
N ALA A 424 -13.39 -20.95 -9.40
CA ALA A 424 -12.89 -22.26 -8.99
C ALA A 424 -11.90 -22.86 -10.01
N ALA A 425 -12.12 -22.64 -11.30
CA ALA A 425 -11.15 -23.01 -12.33
C ALA A 425 -9.85 -22.21 -12.17
N LEU A 426 -9.91 -20.90 -11.87
CA LEU A 426 -8.72 -20.11 -11.57
C LEU A 426 -8.00 -20.60 -10.32
N ASP A 427 -8.72 -20.96 -9.25
CA ASP A 427 -8.11 -21.53 -8.05
C ASP A 427 -7.37 -22.85 -8.35
N ALA A 428 -7.94 -23.70 -9.20
CA ALA A 428 -7.30 -24.96 -9.63
C ALA A 428 -6.06 -24.72 -10.51
N LEU A 429 -6.13 -23.74 -11.42
CA LEU A 429 -5.00 -23.33 -12.27
C LEU A 429 -3.87 -22.72 -11.44
N ALA A 430 -4.20 -21.85 -10.48
CA ALA A 430 -3.23 -21.24 -9.58
C ALA A 430 -2.60 -22.28 -8.65
N TYR A 431 -3.38 -23.23 -8.12
CA TYR A 431 -2.85 -24.36 -7.34
C TYR A 431 -1.93 -25.28 -8.17
N GLY A 432 -2.15 -25.34 -9.49
CA GLY A 432 -1.30 -26.11 -10.40
C GLY A 432 -1.56 -27.60 -10.39
N ALA A 433 -2.82 -28.02 -10.20
CA ALA A 433 -3.20 -29.45 -10.18
C ALA A 433 -2.84 -30.19 -11.49
N ASP A 434 -2.72 -29.46 -12.59
CA ASP A 434 -2.43 -29.93 -13.94
C ASP A 434 -0.94 -29.90 -14.29
N ASN A 435 -0.17 -28.95 -13.74
CA ASN A 435 1.25 -28.78 -14.07
C ASN A 435 2.03 -28.11 -12.93
N ALA A 436 1.92 -26.78 -12.81
CA ALA A 436 2.68 -25.98 -11.86
C ALA A 436 1.83 -24.82 -11.31
N PRO A 437 2.12 -24.32 -10.09
CA PRO A 437 1.43 -23.16 -9.53
C PRO A 437 1.60 -21.90 -10.38
N ARG A 438 0.54 -21.10 -10.49
CA ARG A 438 0.50 -19.93 -11.38
C ARG A 438 0.15 -18.64 -10.65
N LEU A 439 0.88 -17.57 -10.97
CA LEU A 439 0.52 -16.21 -10.58
C LEU A 439 -0.51 -15.66 -11.58
N ILE A 440 -1.72 -15.39 -11.10
CA ILE A 440 -2.81 -14.85 -11.91
C ILE A 440 -3.32 -13.56 -11.24
N ALA A 441 -3.21 -12.44 -11.94
CA ALA A 441 -3.81 -11.16 -11.56
C ALA A 441 -5.19 -11.03 -12.22
N VAL A 442 -6.21 -10.69 -11.44
CA VAL A 442 -7.61 -10.65 -11.88
C VAL A 442 -8.26 -9.34 -11.48
N SER A 443 -8.95 -8.71 -12.43
CA SER A 443 -9.71 -7.47 -12.18
C SER A 443 -10.86 -7.68 -11.19
N ALA A 444 -11.05 -6.72 -10.28
CA ALA A 444 -12.19 -6.63 -9.37
C ALA A 444 -13.53 -6.32 -10.09
N GLY A 445 -13.49 -5.81 -11.32
CA GLY A 445 -14.65 -5.39 -12.11
C GLY A 445 -15.05 -3.93 -11.88
N ASN A 446 -15.82 -3.38 -12.83
CA ASN A 446 -16.15 -1.96 -12.90
C ASN A 446 -17.66 -1.69 -12.74
N ILE A 447 -18.00 -0.57 -12.12
CA ILE A 447 -19.35 -0.04 -12.04
C ILE A 447 -19.69 0.59 -13.40
N ARG A 448 -20.72 0.05 -14.06
CA ARG A 448 -21.09 0.43 -15.44
C ARG A 448 -22.02 1.63 -15.48
N GLU A 449 -22.77 1.89 -14.41
CA GLU A 449 -23.67 3.03 -14.33
C GLU A 449 -22.91 4.33 -14.04
N ASP A 450 -23.55 5.46 -14.37
CA ASP A 450 -23.05 6.78 -14.02
C ASP A 450 -23.09 6.97 -12.51
N ILE A 451 -22.10 7.69 -11.99
CA ILE A 451 -21.91 7.89 -10.56
C ILE A 451 -22.12 9.36 -10.24
N HIS A 452 -23.02 9.64 -9.30
CA HIS A 452 -23.16 10.97 -8.72
C HIS A 452 -22.05 11.20 -7.69
N GLN A 453 -21.43 12.39 -7.68
CA GLN A 453 -20.33 12.73 -6.75
C GLN A 453 -20.65 12.40 -5.28
N ASN A 454 -21.84 12.77 -4.81
CA ASN A 454 -22.32 12.49 -3.45
C ASN A 454 -22.53 10.99 -3.12
N ASP A 455 -22.70 10.13 -4.12
CA ASP A 455 -23.00 8.71 -3.93
C ASP A 455 -21.78 7.81 -4.15
N TYR A 456 -20.68 8.37 -4.65
CA TYR A 456 -19.49 7.65 -5.13
C TYR A 456 -19.10 6.47 -4.23
N LEU A 457 -18.54 6.68 -3.03
CA LEU A 457 -18.08 5.57 -2.17
C LEU A 457 -19.20 4.63 -1.71
N VAL A 458 -20.41 5.15 -1.55
CA VAL A 458 -21.58 4.32 -1.22
C VAL A 458 -21.88 3.36 -2.37
N ARG A 459 -21.80 3.84 -3.61
CA ARG A 459 -21.99 3.04 -4.82
C ARG A 459 -20.92 1.95 -4.94
N ASN A 460 -19.66 2.25 -4.62
CA ASN A 460 -18.59 1.24 -4.61
C ASN A 460 -18.82 0.15 -3.56
N ASP A 461 -19.26 0.53 -2.36
CA ASP A 461 -19.50 -0.41 -1.27
C ASP A 461 -20.66 -1.37 -1.55
N ILE A 462 -21.74 -0.86 -2.16
CA ILE A 462 -22.93 -1.67 -2.46
C ILE A 462 -22.81 -2.49 -3.74
N THR A 463 -21.80 -2.21 -4.59
CA THR A 463 -21.59 -2.92 -5.86
C THR A 463 -20.49 -3.97 -5.69
N PRO A 464 -20.83 -5.26 -5.59
CA PRO A 464 -19.88 -6.31 -5.25
C PRO A 464 -18.91 -6.61 -6.41
N ILE A 465 -17.68 -6.97 -6.06
CA ILE A 465 -16.68 -7.55 -6.96
C ILE A 465 -17.29 -8.68 -7.81
N GLU A 466 -16.91 -8.70 -9.08
CA GLU A 466 -17.44 -9.63 -10.09
C GLU A 466 -16.66 -10.94 -10.18
N SER A 467 -17.28 -11.94 -10.81
CA SER A 467 -16.55 -13.16 -11.20
C SER A 467 -15.52 -12.87 -12.27
N PRO A 468 -14.32 -13.45 -12.19
CA PRO A 468 -13.89 -14.52 -11.29
C PRO A 468 -13.06 -14.07 -10.07
N ALA A 469 -13.09 -12.78 -9.71
CA ALA A 469 -12.19 -12.19 -8.73
C ALA A 469 -12.39 -12.64 -7.27
N GLN A 470 -13.43 -13.43 -6.98
CA GLN A 470 -13.62 -14.12 -5.70
C GLN A 470 -12.73 -15.36 -5.49
N ALA A 471 -11.93 -15.75 -6.48
CA ALA A 471 -10.97 -16.84 -6.33
C ALA A 471 -9.99 -16.57 -5.16
N TRP A 472 -9.66 -17.63 -4.41
CA TRP A 472 -8.84 -17.54 -3.20
C TRP A 472 -7.35 -17.38 -3.52
N ASN A 473 -6.89 -18.06 -4.58
CA ASN A 473 -5.48 -18.19 -4.93
C ASN A 473 -4.98 -17.07 -5.84
N VAL A 474 -5.86 -16.42 -6.59
CA VAL A 474 -5.48 -15.32 -7.49
C VAL A 474 -5.17 -14.03 -6.72
N LEU A 475 -4.41 -13.14 -7.35
CA LEU A 475 -4.24 -11.76 -6.92
C LEU A 475 -5.37 -10.92 -7.52
N THR A 476 -6.37 -10.56 -6.72
CA THR A 476 -7.49 -9.72 -7.13
C THR A 476 -7.13 -8.26 -6.98
N VAL A 477 -7.31 -7.49 -8.05
CA VAL A 477 -6.82 -6.13 -8.17
C VAL A 477 -7.99 -5.15 -8.30
N GLY A 478 -8.13 -4.28 -7.30
CA GLY A 478 -8.99 -3.10 -7.40
C GLY A 478 -8.23 -1.90 -7.98
N ALA A 479 -8.92 -0.79 -8.17
CA ALA A 479 -8.30 0.44 -8.66
C ALA A 479 -8.39 1.56 -7.62
N PHE A 480 -7.30 2.32 -7.48
CA PHE A 480 -7.23 3.60 -6.77
C PHE A 480 -6.77 4.68 -7.75
N THR A 481 -6.73 5.95 -7.32
CA THR A 481 -6.22 7.01 -8.18
C THR A 481 -5.39 8.07 -7.50
N GLU A 482 -4.34 8.51 -8.18
CA GLU A 482 -3.54 9.70 -7.90
C GLU A 482 -3.77 10.80 -8.94
N LYS A 483 -4.51 10.50 -10.01
CA LYS A 483 -4.79 11.44 -11.10
C LYS A 483 -5.93 12.37 -10.71
N THR A 484 -5.58 13.60 -10.36
CA THR A 484 -6.55 14.64 -9.97
C THR A 484 -6.36 15.97 -10.70
N ALA A 485 -5.42 16.06 -11.62
CA ALA A 485 -5.17 17.28 -12.39
C ALA A 485 -6.04 17.28 -13.65
N ILE A 486 -6.81 18.35 -13.86
CA ILE A 486 -7.54 18.61 -15.10
C ILE A 486 -6.91 19.87 -15.69
N THR A 487 -6.36 19.74 -16.89
CA THR A 487 -5.59 20.79 -17.57
C THR A 487 -6.18 21.17 -18.92
N ASP A 488 -6.96 20.28 -19.54
CA ASP A 488 -7.68 20.56 -20.78
C ASP A 488 -8.67 21.71 -20.57
N PRO A 489 -8.50 22.85 -21.28
CA PRO A 489 -9.36 24.02 -21.14
C PRO A 489 -10.84 23.78 -21.44
N VAL A 490 -11.19 22.74 -22.20
CA VAL A 490 -12.58 22.35 -22.49
C VAL A 490 -13.34 22.00 -21.20
N PHE A 491 -12.64 21.48 -20.19
CA PHE A 491 -13.20 21.08 -18.90
C PHE A 491 -13.01 22.14 -17.81
N ASN A 492 -12.83 23.42 -18.17
CA ASN A 492 -12.71 24.50 -17.19
C ASN A 492 -13.93 24.54 -16.24
N GLY A 493 -13.66 24.48 -14.93
CA GLY A 493 -14.69 24.43 -13.88
C GLY A 493 -15.18 23.03 -13.51
N TRP A 494 -14.69 21.97 -14.16
CA TRP A 494 -14.92 20.59 -13.74
C TRP A 494 -14.14 20.24 -12.48
N GLY A 495 -14.73 19.39 -11.64
CA GLY A 495 -14.07 18.82 -10.46
C GLY A 495 -13.53 17.42 -10.72
N VAL A 496 -12.94 16.80 -9.70
CA VAL A 496 -12.58 15.36 -9.71
C VAL A 496 -13.46 14.58 -8.75
N MET A 497 -13.76 13.33 -9.09
CA MET A 497 -14.66 12.52 -8.28
C MET A 497 -13.97 11.94 -7.05
N ALA A 498 -12.81 11.31 -7.25
CA ALA A 498 -11.99 10.81 -6.16
C ALA A 498 -10.85 11.78 -5.85
N GLN A 499 -10.54 11.91 -4.55
CA GLN A 499 -9.35 12.62 -4.11
C GLN A 499 -8.10 11.76 -4.33
N VAL A 500 -6.93 12.40 -4.31
CA VAL A 500 -5.65 11.71 -4.47
C VAL A 500 -5.51 10.60 -3.44
N GLY A 501 -5.11 9.42 -3.90
CA GLY A 501 -4.94 8.23 -3.07
C GLY A 501 -6.25 7.56 -2.62
N ASP A 502 -7.44 7.97 -3.04
CA ASP A 502 -8.69 7.25 -2.76
C ASP A 502 -9.00 6.19 -3.84
N LEU A 503 -10.07 5.43 -3.65
CA LEU A 503 -10.56 4.43 -4.59
C LEU A 503 -10.82 5.08 -5.96
N MET A 504 -10.68 4.31 -7.04
CA MET A 504 -11.08 4.78 -8.35
C MET A 504 -12.62 4.72 -8.44
N PRO A 505 -13.30 5.76 -8.96
CA PRO A 505 -14.76 5.87 -8.97
C PRO A 505 -15.54 4.64 -9.38
N ARG A 506 -15.08 3.91 -10.40
CA ARG A 506 -15.74 2.73 -10.94
C ARG A 506 -15.25 1.42 -10.33
N SER A 507 -14.29 1.40 -9.41
CA SER A 507 -13.80 0.15 -8.81
C SER A 507 -14.85 -0.51 -7.91
N ARG A 508 -15.11 -1.80 -8.11
CA ARG A 508 -16.00 -2.57 -7.22
C ARG A 508 -15.29 -3.03 -5.95
N THR A 509 -16.06 -3.35 -4.91
CA THR A 509 -15.55 -3.73 -3.57
C THR A 509 -16.18 -5.03 -3.07
N SER A 510 -15.66 -5.61 -2.00
CA SER A 510 -16.31 -6.75 -1.34
C SER A 510 -17.00 -6.41 -0.03
N VAL A 511 -17.28 -5.12 0.24
CA VAL A 511 -17.85 -4.66 1.52
C VAL A 511 -19.16 -5.39 1.86
N THR A 512 -19.97 -5.67 0.85
CA THR A 512 -21.23 -6.41 0.99
C THR A 512 -21.11 -7.93 1.00
N TRP A 513 -19.90 -8.49 0.89
CA TRP A 513 -19.70 -9.94 0.92
C TRP A 513 -20.00 -10.56 2.28
N ASN A 514 -20.41 -11.83 2.26
CA ASN A 514 -20.55 -12.59 3.49
C ASN A 514 -19.20 -12.67 4.23
N TYR A 515 -19.27 -12.58 5.55
CA TYR A 515 -18.09 -12.43 6.41
C TYR A 515 -17.03 -13.53 6.23
N ASP A 516 -17.49 -14.77 5.98
CA ASP A 516 -16.67 -15.99 5.89
C ASP A 516 -15.82 -16.08 4.61
N TRP A 517 -16.10 -15.27 3.59
CA TRP A 517 -15.34 -15.27 2.33
C TRP A 517 -13.98 -14.55 2.48
N PRO A 518 -13.00 -14.83 1.61
CA PRO A 518 -11.69 -14.14 1.63
C PRO A 518 -11.84 -12.63 1.57
N LEU A 519 -10.89 -11.89 2.16
CA LEU A 519 -10.82 -10.44 2.00
C LEU A 519 -10.38 -10.11 0.57
N LYS A 520 -11.15 -9.27 -0.13
CA LYS A 520 -10.91 -8.84 -1.51
C LYS A 520 -11.27 -7.34 -1.70
N PRO A 521 -10.67 -6.58 -2.64
CA PRO A 521 -9.51 -6.98 -3.43
C PRO A 521 -8.30 -7.26 -2.53
N ASP A 522 -7.25 -7.88 -3.07
CA ASP A 522 -6.03 -8.10 -2.28
C ASP A 522 -5.22 -6.79 -2.21
N VAL A 523 -5.16 -6.04 -3.32
CA VAL A 523 -4.42 -4.79 -3.48
C VAL A 523 -5.13 -3.87 -4.46
N VAL A 524 -4.73 -2.60 -4.50
CA VAL A 524 -5.21 -1.62 -5.49
C VAL A 524 -4.04 -0.98 -6.25
N PHE A 525 -4.22 -0.75 -7.55
CA PHE A 525 -3.27 -0.06 -8.43
C PHE A 525 -3.94 1.14 -9.14
N GLU A 526 -3.14 2.04 -9.72
CA GLU A 526 -3.67 3.22 -10.42
C GLU A 526 -4.63 2.79 -11.54
N GLY A 527 -5.83 3.36 -11.54
CA GLY A 527 -6.86 3.13 -12.56
C GLY A 527 -7.42 4.43 -13.16
N GLY A 528 -6.82 5.58 -12.90
CA GLY A 528 -7.35 6.87 -13.29
C GLY A 528 -8.56 7.30 -12.47
N ASN A 529 -9.19 8.39 -12.88
CA ASN A 529 -10.26 9.06 -12.15
C ASN A 529 -11.40 9.48 -13.10
N LEU A 530 -12.50 9.98 -12.53
CA LEU A 530 -13.57 10.62 -13.29
C LEU A 530 -13.59 12.12 -12.99
N GLY A 531 -13.83 12.92 -14.02
CA GLY A 531 -14.14 14.34 -13.85
C GLY A 531 -15.61 14.49 -13.49
N VAL A 532 -15.94 15.55 -12.76
CA VAL A 532 -17.29 15.84 -12.29
C VAL A 532 -17.81 17.07 -13.03
N ASP A 533 -18.88 16.88 -13.79
CA ASP A 533 -19.59 17.97 -14.44
C ASP A 533 -20.23 18.88 -13.37
N PRO A 534 -19.89 20.18 -13.31
CA PRO A 534 -20.40 21.08 -12.29
C PRO A 534 -21.92 21.33 -12.39
N ALA A 535 -22.53 21.08 -13.56
CA ALA A 535 -23.96 21.27 -13.77
C ALA A 535 -24.79 20.09 -13.27
N THR A 536 -24.29 18.86 -13.46
CA THR A 536 -25.04 17.63 -13.16
C THR A 536 -24.52 16.86 -11.96
N LEU A 537 -23.28 17.15 -11.53
CA LEU A 537 -22.53 16.40 -10.52
C LEU A 537 -22.31 14.92 -10.88
N MET A 538 -22.46 14.58 -12.16
CA MET A 538 -22.17 13.25 -12.71
C MET A 538 -20.68 13.12 -13.03
N GLY A 539 -20.17 11.91 -12.85
CA GLY A 539 -18.82 11.54 -13.28
C GLY A 539 -18.76 11.21 -14.77
N ASP A 540 -17.75 11.73 -15.47
CA ASP A 540 -17.43 11.39 -16.86
C ASP A 540 -15.93 11.09 -17.04
N HIS A 541 -15.58 10.44 -18.14
CA HIS A 541 -14.20 10.14 -18.53
C HIS A 541 -13.51 11.39 -19.07
N LEU A 542 -12.32 11.70 -18.53
CA LEU A 542 -11.44 12.76 -19.02
C LEU A 542 -10.07 12.15 -19.30
N ASP A 543 -9.47 12.46 -20.45
CA ASP A 543 -8.16 11.93 -20.83
C ASP A 543 -7.06 12.33 -19.84
N ASP A 544 -7.13 13.56 -19.30
CA ASP A 544 -6.26 14.06 -18.22
C ASP A 544 -6.20 13.13 -16.99
N LEU A 545 -7.31 12.45 -16.71
CA LEU A 545 -7.50 11.63 -15.52
C LEU A 545 -7.27 10.14 -15.77
N ALA A 546 -6.87 9.74 -16.98
CA ALA A 546 -6.66 8.35 -17.38
C ALA A 546 -5.17 8.01 -17.53
N LEU A 547 -4.84 6.74 -17.79
CA LEU A 547 -3.48 6.31 -18.09
C LEU A 547 -3.25 6.36 -19.60
N LEU A 548 -2.12 6.94 -20.04
CA LEU A 548 -1.75 6.95 -21.45
C LEU A 548 -1.19 5.57 -21.86
N THR A 549 -1.62 5.06 -23.01
CA THR A 549 -1.22 3.75 -23.52
C THR A 549 -1.25 3.66 -25.05
N THR A 550 -0.91 2.50 -25.61
CA THR A 550 -0.83 2.22 -27.04
C THR A 550 -2.19 2.00 -27.69
N TYR A 551 -2.36 2.48 -28.94
CA TYR A 551 -3.58 2.34 -29.73
C TYR A 551 -3.51 1.23 -30.79
N ARG A 552 -4.65 0.57 -31.07
CA ARG A 552 -4.73 -0.61 -31.96
C ARG A 552 -4.48 -0.36 -33.46
N THR A 553 -4.60 0.89 -33.89
CA THR A 553 -4.37 1.29 -35.29
C THR A 553 -3.25 2.34 -35.33
N PRO A 554 -1.98 1.92 -35.12
CA PRO A 554 -0.82 2.81 -35.03
C PRO A 554 -0.62 3.66 -36.29
N GLU A 555 -1.20 3.25 -37.42
CA GLU A 555 -1.17 3.98 -38.68
C GLU A 555 -2.00 5.27 -38.61
N ASN A 556 -3.08 5.27 -37.82
CA ASN A 556 -3.98 6.41 -37.64
C ASN A 556 -3.51 7.32 -36.51
N ARG A 557 -3.19 6.72 -35.34
CA ARG A 557 -2.68 7.41 -34.16
C ARG A 557 -1.94 6.38 -33.28
N ALA A 558 -0.91 6.77 -32.55
CA ALA A 558 -0.11 5.83 -31.77
C ALA A 558 -0.65 5.62 -30.35
N PHE A 559 -1.30 6.62 -29.77
CA PHE A 559 -1.69 6.62 -28.36
C PHE A 559 -3.20 6.72 -28.15
N THR A 560 -3.62 6.27 -26.98
CA THR A 560 -4.98 6.36 -26.46
C THR A 560 -4.90 6.32 -24.93
N THR A 561 -6.00 6.60 -24.26
CA THR A 561 -6.13 6.43 -22.81
C THR A 561 -6.82 5.11 -22.44
N THR A 562 -6.56 4.64 -21.22
CA THR A 562 -7.25 3.52 -20.56
C THR A 562 -7.29 3.73 -19.05
N GLY A 563 -8.05 2.93 -18.30
CA GLY A 563 -8.19 3.10 -16.87
C GLY A 563 -8.92 1.95 -16.19
N GLU A 564 -9.57 2.29 -15.09
CA GLU A 564 -10.36 1.43 -14.24
C GLU A 564 -9.56 0.22 -13.72
N THR A 565 -10.26 -0.83 -13.29
CA THR A 565 -9.62 -2.05 -12.78
C THR A 565 -8.84 -2.83 -13.84
N SER A 566 -9.09 -2.60 -15.14
CA SER A 566 -8.35 -3.24 -16.23
C SER A 566 -6.89 -2.74 -16.28
N ALA A 567 -6.69 -1.43 -16.28
CA ALA A 567 -5.36 -0.82 -16.21
C ALA A 567 -4.61 -1.22 -14.93
N ALA A 568 -5.31 -1.16 -13.79
CA ALA A 568 -4.78 -1.59 -12.49
C ALA A 568 -4.30 -3.06 -12.51
N THR A 569 -5.06 -3.96 -13.15
CA THR A 569 -4.70 -5.38 -13.27
C THR A 569 -3.49 -5.60 -14.17
N ALA A 570 -3.35 -4.83 -15.26
CA ALA A 570 -2.15 -4.85 -16.10
C ALA A 570 -0.91 -4.35 -15.34
N LEU A 571 -1.04 -3.30 -14.53
CA LEU A 571 0.04 -2.83 -13.64
C LEU A 571 0.45 -3.88 -12.59
N ALA A 572 -0.52 -4.58 -12.01
CA ALA A 572 -0.23 -5.66 -11.06
C ALA A 572 0.51 -6.83 -11.71
N ALA A 573 0.09 -7.24 -12.92
CA ALA A 573 0.79 -8.28 -13.68
C ALA A 573 2.20 -7.83 -14.09
N ARG A 574 2.36 -6.58 -14.51
CA ARG A 574 3.67 -5.95 -14.79
C ARG A 574 4.58 -6.03 -13.57
N MET A 575 4.10 -5.65 -12.39
CA MET A 575 4.86 -5.74 -11.14
C MET A 575 5.26 -7.19 -10.84
N GLY A 576 4.37 -8.16 -11.05
CA GLY A 576 4.70 -9.59 -10.92
C GLY A 576 5.81 -10.04 -11.87
N ALA A 577 5.77 -9.62 -13.13
CA ALA A 577 6.82 -9.92 -14.11
C ALA A 577 8.15 -9.23 -13.78
N GLN A 578 8.12 -8.02 -13.23
CA GLN A 578 9.32 -7.31 -12.76
C GLN A 578 9.98 -8.00 -11.56
N VAL A 579 9.19 -8.50 -10.60
CA VAL A 579 9.70 -9.32 -9.49
C VAL A 579 10.34 -10.60 -10.02
N LEU A 580 9.68 -11.30 -10.96
CA LEU A 580 10.23 -12.49 -11.62
C LEU A 580 11.47 -12.18 -12.46
N ALA A 581 11.61 -10.97 -13.00
CA ALA A 581 12.78 -10.61 -13.81
C ALA A 581 14.02 -10.45 -12.92
N GLN A 582 13.84 -10.00 -11.68
CA GLN A 582 14.88 -9.91 -10.67
C GLN A 582 15.23 -11.29 -10.10
N ARG A 583 14.22 -12.15 -9.87
CA ARG A 583 14.37 -13.50 -9.30
C ARG A 583 13.44 -14.50 -10.00
N PRO A 584 13.90 -15.13 -11.10
CA PRO A 584 13.07 -16.02 -11.92
C PRO A 584 12.64 -17.33 -11.24
N ASP A 585 13.32 -17.71 -10.14
CA ASP A 585 13.14 -18.95 -9.40
C ASP A 585 12.05 -18.88 -8.32
N LEU A 586 11.50 -17.69 -8.04
CA LEU A 586 10.46 -17.52 -7.02
C LEU A 586 9.18 -18.26 -7.38
N TRP A 587 8.55 -18.85 -6.37
CA TRP A 587 7.24 -19.46 -6.48
C TRP A 587 6.15 -18.40 -6.68
N SER A 588 5.07 -18.80 -7.34
CA SER A 588 3.89 -17.95 -7.56
C SER A 588 3.29 -17.43 -6.24
N GLU A 589 3.29 -18.26 -5.20
CA GLU A 589 2.89 -17.91 -3.84
C GLU A 589 3.76 -16.78 -3.27
N THR A 590 5.06 -16.80 -3.54
CA THR A 590 6.05 -15.82 -3.09
C THR A 590 5.91 -14.49 -3.81
N VAL A 591 5.75 -14.51 -5.14
CA VAL A 591 5.51 -13.27 -5.89
C VAL A 591 4.20 -12.61 -5.45
N ARG A 592 3.12 -13.39 -5.26
CA ARG A 592 1.86 -12.90 -4.67
C ARG A 592 2.09 -12.30 -3.27
N ALA A 593 2.90 -12.97 -2.44
CA ALA A 593 3.22 -12.49 -1.10
C ALA A 593 3.98 -11.17 -1.14
N LEU A 594 5.02 -11.04 -1.97
CA LEU A 594 5.84 -9.82 -2.07
C LEU A 594 5.03 -8.61 -2.54
N ILE A 595 4.16 -8.78 -3.55
CA ILE A 595 3.27 -7.70 -4.00
C ILE A 595 2.40 -7.21 -2.83
N VAL A 596 1.74 -8.12 -2.15
CA VAL A 596 0.85 -7.80 -1.02
C VAL A 596 1.62 -7.27 0.20
N HIS A 597 2.82 -7.81 0.44
CA HIS A 597 3.69 -7.42 1.56
C HIS A 597 4.27 -6.02 1.36
N SER A 598 4.45 -5.59 0.11
CA SER A 598 4.90 -4.23 -0.22
C SER A 598 3.79 -3.18 -0.14
N ALA A 599 2.53 -3.58 0.05
CA ALA A 599 1.38 -2.68 -0.06
C ALA A 599 1.12 -1.85 1.19
N GLU A 600 0.79 -0.57 1.04
CA GLU A 600 0.39 0.30 2.15
C GLU A 600 -0.87 1.09 1.83
N TRP A 601 -1.69 1.34 2.85
CA TRP A 601 -2.82 2.27 2.70
C TRP A 601 -2.31 3.70 2.60
N THR A 602 -2.83 4.44 1.62
CA THR A 602 -2.56 5.86 1.46
C THR A 602 -3.11 6.66 2.67
N PRO A 603 -2.66 7.91 2.88
CA PRO A 603 -3.27 8.78 3.89
C PRO A 603 -4.79 8.91 3.72
N THR A 604 -5.27 9.03 2.49
CA THR A 604 -6.71 9.15 2.16
C THR A 604 -7.47 7.87 2.52
N MET A 605 -6.92 6.70 2.22
CA MET A 605 -7.50 5.42 2.64
C MET A 605 -7.56 5.31 4.18
N LYS A 606 -6.47 5.66 4.86
CA LYS A 606 -6.42 5.64 6.33
C LYS A 606 -7.39 6.65 6.96
N ALA A 607 -7.65 7.78 6.32
CA ALA A 607 -8.59 8.79 6.81
C ALA A 607 -10.04 8.29 6.89
N HIS A 608 -10.40 7.24 6.14
CA HIS A 608 -11.70 6.56 6.27
C HIS A 608 -11.82 5.76 7.58
N LEU A 609 -10.71 5.43 8.25
CA LEU A 609 -10.71 4.83 9.59
C LEU A 609 -11.27 5.84 10.59
N GLY A 610 -12.47 5.56 11.09
CA GLY A 610 -13.26 6.50 11.91
C GLY A 610 -14.69 6.60 11.42
N GLY A 611 -14.88 6.58 10.09
CA GLY A 611 -16.19 6.39 9.45
C GLY A 611 -16.52 4.93 9.19
N ILE A 612 -15.52 4.10 8.88
CA ILE A 612 -15.65 2.66 8.67
C ILE A 612 -14.68 1.85 9.54
N ASN A 613 -15.01 0.58 9.77
CA ASN A 613 -14.15 -0.33 10.53
C ASN A 613 -13.07 -0.99 9.64
N LYS A 614 -12.06 -1.61 10.27
CA LYS A 614 -10.94 -2.28 9.58
C LYS A 614 -11.38 -3.36 8.58
N ASN A 615 -12.47 -4.07 8.85
CA ASN A 615 -13.00 -5.07 7.92
C ASN A 615 -13.52 -4.38 6.65
N ALA A 616 -14.33 -3.32 6.78
CA ALA A 616 -14.81 -2.56 5.62
C ALA A 616 -13.65 -1.92 4.84
N LEU A 617 -12.62 -1.40 5.52
CA LEU A 617 -11.43 -0.85 4.88
C LEU A 617 -10.70 -1.91 4.03
N MET A 618 -10.41 -3.08 4.61
CA MET A 618 -9.81 -4.22 3.88
C MET A 618 -10.68 -4.68 2.70
N ARG A 619 -12.00 -4.65 2.86
CA ARG A 619 -12.96 -5.05 1.82
C ARG A 619 -13.08 -4.03 0.69
N ARG A 620 -12.62 -2.79 0.90
CA ARG A 620 -12.61 -1.71 -0.09
C ARG A 620 -11.25 -1.59 -0.78
N TYR A 621 -10.15 -1.64 -0.03
CA TYR A 621 -8.80 -1.34 -0.55
C TYR A 621 -7.81 -2.51 -0.49
N GLY A 622 -8.21 -3.66 0.07
CA GLY A 622 -7.28 -4.74 0.36
C GLY A 622 -6.18 -4.29 1.32
N PHE A 623 -4.95 -4.71 1.06
CA PHE A 623 -3.74 -4.28 1.77
C PHE A 623 -3.21 -2.91 1.32
N GLY A 624 -3.90 -2.22 0.39
CA GLY A 624 -3.53 -0.91 -0.12
C GLY A 624 -2.73 -0.96 -1.42
N VAL A 625 -1.86 0.03 -1.61
CA VAL A 625 -1.09 0.27 -2.83
C VAL A 625 0.29 -0.37 -2.73
N PRO A 626 0.63 -1.37 -3.57
CA PRO A 626 1.97 -1.97 -3.63
C PRO A 626 3.07 -0.97 -4.02
N SER A 627 4.28 -1.22 -3.53
CA SER A 627 5.50 -0.51 -3.94
C SER A 627 6.47 -1.48 -4.58
N LEU A 628 6.80 -1.22 -5.85
CA LEU A 628 7.77 -2.04 -6.58
C LEU A 628 9.13 -2.04 -5.89
N VAL A 629 9.58 -0.89 -5.41
CA VAL A 629 10.89 -0.74 -4.75
C VAL A 629 10.95 -1.60 -3.48
N ARG A 630 9.89 -1.59 -2.65
CA ARG A 630 9.78 -2.47 -1.47
C ARG A 630 9.68 -3.95 -1.81
N ALA A 631 9.05 -4.31 -2.92
CA ALA A 631 8.91 -5.71 -3.32
C ALA A 631 10.21 -6.30 -3.90
N LEU A 632 11.17 -5.45 -4.31
CA LEU A 632 12.43 -5.88 -4.93
C LEU A 632 13.63 -5.82 -3.98
N GLY A 633 13.61 -4.94 -2.98
CA GLY A 633 14.78 -4.67 -2.15
C GLY A 633 14.49 -4.25 -0.72
N SER A 634 15.54 -4.27 0.08
CA SER A 634 15.58 -3.91 1.49
C SER A 634 16.50 -2.72 1.74
N LEU A 635 16.42 -2.17 2.96
CA LEU A 635 17.36 -1.19 3.52
C LEU A 635 18.01 -1.78 4.76
N ASP A 636 19.05 -1.12 5.27
CA ASP A 636 19.73 -1.52 6.50
C ASP A 636 18.76 -1.58 7.69
N ASN A 637 17.78 -0.68 7.75
CA ASN A 637 16.76 -0.59 8.80
C ASN A 637 15.36 -1.07 8.36
N ASP A 638 15.23 -1.65 7.17
CA ASP A 638 13.97 -2.19 6.62
C ASP A 638 14.25 -3.47 5.84
N VAL A 639 14.43 -4.56 6.59
CA VAL A 639 14.96 -5.83 6.11
C VAL A 639 13.84 -6.84 5.94
N THR A 640 13.70 -7.34 4.71
CA THR A 640 12.70 -8.35 4.35
C THR A 640 13.36 -9.72 4.24
N MET A 641 12.82 -10.66 5.00
CA MET A 641 13.16 -12.08 4.94
C MET A 641 12.06 -12.85 4.19
N VAL A 642 12.47 -13.73 3.28
CA VAL A 642 11.57 -14.51 2.42
C VAL A 642 11.88 -16.00 2.60
N ILE A 643 10.85 -16.79 2.95
CA ILE A 643 10.94 -18.24 3.10
C ILE A 643 9.96 -18.91 2.15
N GLU A 644 10.48 -19.86 1.37
CA GLU A 644 9.72 -20.86 0.63
C GLU A 644 9.90 -22.21 1.29
N ASN A 645 8.80 -22.86 1.70
CA ASN A 645 8.86 -24.16 2.34
C ASN A 645 7.61 -25.01 2.03
N GLU A 646 7.71 -26.31 2.29
CA GLU A 646 6.63 -27.27 2.18
C GLU A 646 6.19 -27.76 3.56
N ILE A 647 4.90 -28.03 3.72
CA ILE A 647 4.30 -28.59 4.93
C ILE A 647 3.33 -29.71 4.54
N GLN A 648 3.32 -30.83 5.27
CA GLN A 648 2.26 -31.83 5.11
C GLN A 648 1.18 -31.58 6.17
N PRO A 649 0.07 -30.90 5.84
CA PRO A 649 -0.92 -30.45 6.82
C PRO A 649 -1.59 -31.61 7.56
N PHE A 650 -1.75 -32.76 6.89
CA PHE A 650 -2.49 -33.90 7.40
C PHE A 650 -1.75 -35.22 7.21
N LYS A 651 -2.21 -36.27 7.91
CA LYS A 651 -1.81 -37.66 7.70
C LYS A 651 -3.01 -38.59 7.79
N THR A 652 -2.98 -39.66 7.01
CA THR A 652 -3.97 -40.74 7.12
C THR A 652 -3.60 -41.69 8.27
N VAL A 653 -4.48 -41.84 9.25
CA VAL A 653 -4.34 -42.78 10.38
C VAL A 653 -5.55 -43.71 10.42
N GLY A 654 -5.37 -44.93 9.94
CA GLY A 654 -6.48 -45.88 9.77
C GLY A 654 -7.52 -45.33 8.78
N SER A 655 -8.76 -45.15 9.23
CA SER A 655 -9.86 -44.59 8.42
C SER A 655 -10.07 -43.09 8.61
N LYS A 656 -9.21 -42.41 9.39
CA LYS A 656 -9.34 -40.98 9.72
C LYS A 656 -8.16 -40.19 9.17
N ILE A 657 -8.37 -38.89 8.97
CA ILE A 657 -7.30 -37.94 8.64
C ILE A 657 -7.12 -36.99 9.81
N GLU A 658 -5.89 -36.94 10.31
CA GLU A 658 -5.48 -36.12 11.44
C GLU A 658 -4.51 -35.03 10.98
N THR A 659 -4.35 -33.98 11.77
CA THR A 659 -3.27 -33.00 11.52
C THR A 659 -1.92 -33.66 11.70
N LYS A 660 -0.93 -33.24 10.92
CA LYS A 660 0.41 -33.84 10.93
C LYS A 660 1.48 -32.81 11.29
N ASP A 661 1.88 -31.96 10.35
CA ASP A 661 3.04 -31.10 10.54
C ASP A 661 2.63 -29.70 11.02
N MET A 662 3.47 -29.07 11.83
CA MET A 662 3.61 -27.62 11.95
C MET A 662 5.08 -27.26 11.70
N VAL A 663 5.35 -26.07 11.20
CA VAL A 663 6.71 -25.57 11.00
C VAL A 663 6.98 -24.42 11.95
N LEU A 664 8.08 -24.49 12.70
CA LEU A 664 8.56 -23.40 13.54
C LEU A 664 9.79 -22.75 12.90
N HIS A 665 9.66 -21.49 12.49
CA HIS A 665 10.76 -20.68 11.98
C HIS A 665 11.33 -19.85 13.11
N ALA A 666 12.58 -20.13 13.50
CA ALA A 666 13.38 -19.23 14.34
C ALA A 666 14.17 -18.33 13.38
N LEU A 667 13.62 -17.16 13.06
CA LEU A 667 14.25 -16.28 12.06
C LEU A 667 15.60 -15.77 12.58
N PRO A 668 16.58 -15.48 11.69
CA PRO A 668 17.86 -14.88 12.09
C PRO A 668 17.61 -13.47 12.63
N TRP A 669 17.26 -13.38 13.91
CA TRP A 669 16.80 -12.16 14.55
C TRP A 669 17.99 -11.32 15.00
N PRO A 670 18.07 -10.02 14.67
CA PRO A 670 19.15 -9.14 15.11
C PRO A 670 18.92 -8.72 16.56
N THR A 671 19.06 -9.68 17.48
CA THR A 671 18.67 -9.53 18.89
C THR A 671 19.50 -8.46 19.59
N GLU A 672 20.81 -8.42 19.36
CA GLU A 672 21.70 -7.44 19.99
C GLU A 672 21.36 -6.02 19.55
N GLU A 673 21.09 -5.82 18.25
CA GLU A 673 20.72 -4.54 17.67
C GLU A 673 19.33 -4.09 18.16
N LEU A 674 18.35 -4.99 18.21
CA LEU A 674 17.02 -4.69 18.73
C LEU A 674 17.03 -4.41 20.25
N GLU A 675 17.86 -5.11 21.02
CA GLU A 675 18.04 -4.83 22.45
C GLU A 675 18.72 -3.48 22.69
N ALA A 676 19.71 -3.13 21.86
CA ALA A 676 20.36 -1.82 21.90
C ALA A 676 19.40 -0.67 21.60
N LEU A 677 18.39 -0.91 20.75
CA LEU A 677 17.32 0.05 20.47
C LEU A 677 16.32 0.22 21.62
N GLY A 678 16.27 -0.70 22.59
CA GLY A 678 15.45 -0.58 23.80
C GLY A 678 13.95 -0.38 23.52
N GLU A 679 13.41 0.78 23.93
CA GLU A 679 11.98 1.12 23.78
C GLU A 679 11.64 1.79 22.44
N THR A 680 12.60 1.94 21.52
CA THR A 680 12.34 2.45 20.16
C THR A 680 11.24 1.63 19.50
N GLN A 681 10.29 2.31 18.85
CA GLN A 681 9.25 1.61 18.10
C GLN A 681 9.81 0.97 16.85
N VAL A 682 9.37 -0.25 16.64
CA VAL A 682 9.72 -1.07 15.49
C VAL A 682 8.45 -1.72 14.96
N GLN A 683 8.50 -2.11 13.70
CA GLN A 683 7.42 -2.79 13.01
C GLN A 683 7.90 -4.15 12.53
N LEU A 684 7.06 -5.17 12.75
CA LEU A 684 7.18 -6.49 12.14
C LEU A 684 5.97 -6.73 11.25
N ARG A 685 6.16 -6.71 9.94
CA ARG A 685 5.14 -7.13 8.98
C ARG A 685 5.30 -8.61 8.69
N ILE A 686 4.19 -9.35 8.64
CA ILE A 686 4.18 -10.77 8.26
C ILE A 686 3.13 -10.99 7.18
N THR A 687 3.51 -11.67 6.10
CA THR A 687 2.60 -12.16 5.05
C THR A 687 2.81 -13.65 4.82
N LEU A 688 1.73 -14.42 4.92
CA LEU A 688 1.67 -15.84 4.59
C LEU A 688 0.81 -16.03 3.34
N SER A 689 1.37 -16.64 2.31
CA SER A 689 0.70 -16.94 1.03
C SER A 689 0.83 -18.42 0.73
N TYR A 690 -0.29 -19.09 0.44
CA TYR A 690 -0.34 -20.48 0.02
C TYR A 690 -1.51 -20.69 -0.94
N PHE A 691 -1.50 -21.77 -1.73
CA PHE A 691 -2.60 -22.06 -2.65
C PHE A 691 -3.40 -23.28 -2.20
N ILE A 692 -4.72 -23.18 -2.29
CA ILE A 692 -5.65 -24.25 -1.93
C ILE A 692 -6.15 -24.99 -3.17
N GLU A 693 -6.27 -26.31 -3.11
CA GLU A 693 -7.10 -27.05 -4.07
C GLU A 693 -8.60 -26.76 -3.79
N PRO A 694 -9.36 -26.21 -4.75
CA PRO A 694 -10.76 -25.81 -4.56
C PRO A 694 -11.72 -27.01 -4.60
N ASN A 695 -12.85 -26.89 -3.90
CA ASN A 695 -13.96 -27.85 -3.97
C ASN A 695 -15.29 -27.10 -4.17
N PRO A 696 -15.69 -26.83 -5.43
CA PRO A 696 -16.90 -26.06 -5.73
C PRO A 696 -18.21 -26.84 -5.57
N GLY A 697 -18.16 -28.13 -5.19
CA GLY A 697 -19.34 -29.00 -5.11
C GLY A 697 -20.27 -28.65 -3.96
N GLU A 698 -21.48 -28.16 -4.27
CA GLU A 698 -22.51 -27.90 -3.27
C GLU A 698 -23.14 -29.19 -2.73
N ARG A 699 -22.83 -29.51 -1.47
CA ARG A 699 -23.60 -30.49 -0.69
C ARG A 699 -23.80 -30.03 0.77
N GLY A 700 -24.07 -28.73 0.97
CA GLY A 700 -24.48 -28.15 2.26
C GLY A 700 -23.33 -27.60 3.12
N GLN A 701 -23.65 -26.90 4.22
CA GLN A 701 -22.71 -26.23 5.15
C GLN A 701 -21.95 -27.19 6.09
N THR A 702 -21.70 -28.44 5.69
CA THR A 702 -20.93 -29.36 6.53
C THR A 702 -19.43 -29.19 6.28
N ARG A 703 -18.58 -29.49 7.28
CA ARG A 703 -17.11 -29.40 7.16
C ARG A 703 -16.53 -30.20 5.98
N ARG A 704 -17.26 -31.21 5.48
CA ARG A 704 -16.89 -32.02 4.30
C ARG A 704 -17.01 -31.30 2.96
N HIS A 705 -17.70 -30.17 2.93
CA HIS A 705 -17.93 -29.35 1.74
C HIS A 705 -17.31 -27.96 1.91
N SER A 706 -16.28 -27.82 2.76
CA SER A 706 -15.48 -26.60 2.78
C SER A 706 -14.82 -26.39 1.42
N TYR A 707 -14.78 -25.14 0.96
CA TYR A 707 -14.21 -24.80 -0.34
C TYR A 707 -12.70 -25.09 -0.40
N ALA A 708 -11.96 -24.69 0.64
CA ALA A 708 -10.52 -24.92 0.73
C ALA A 708 -10.19 -26.37 1.14
N SER A 709 -9.18 -26.94 0.49
CA SER A 709 -8.59 -28.25 0.82
C SER A 709 -7.97 -28.29 2.20
N HIS A 710 -7.27 -27.23 2.55
CA HIS A 710 -6.59 -27.01 3.81
C HIS A 710 -6.56 -25.51 4.09
N GLY A 711 -6.35 -25.13 5.34
CA GLY A 711 -6.01 -23.74 5.69
C GLY A 711 -4.70 -23.71 6.47
N LEU A 712 -3.86 -22.71 6.25
CA LEU A 712 -2.67 -22.45 7.05
C LEU A 712 -2.87 -21.17 7.86
N ARG A 713 -2.25 -21.11 9.04
CA ARG A 713 -2.21 -19.92 9.90
C ARG A 713 -0.81 -19.70 10.44
N PHE A 714 -0.48 -18.45 10.71
CA PHE A 714 0.74 -18.08 11.43
C PHE A 714 0.42 -17.61 12.86
N ALA A 715 1.33 -17.91 13.79
CA ALA A 715 1.39 -17.34 15.12
C ALA A 715 2.82 -16.87 15.41
N LEU A 716 2.95 -15.66 15.94
CA LEU A 716 4.21 -15.11 16.42
C LEU A 716 4.38 -15.49 17.91
N LYS A 717 5.58 -15.90 18.30
CA LYS A 717 5.90 -16.15 19.71
C LYS A 717 5.81 -14.83 20.49
N PRO A 718 5.02 -14.76 21.57
CA PRO A 718 5.06 -13.60 22.45
C PRO A 718 6.44 -13.41 23.08
N GLY A 719 6.87 -12.16 23.28
CA GLY A 719 8.18 -11.85 23.86
C GLY A 719 8.31 -12.32 25.31
N ASP A 720 7.22 -12.29 26.06
CA ASP A 720 7.12 -12.74 27.45
C ASP A 720 6.95 -14.26 27.63
N GLU A 721 6.90 -15.03 26.52
CA GLU A 721 6.61 -16.46 26.56
C GLU A 721 7.83 -17.30 26.16
N ARG A 722 8.17 -18.29 27.00
CA ARG A 722 9.20 -19.29 26.67
C ARG A 722 8.74 -20.15 25.48
N PRO A 723 9.66 -20.57 24.58
CA PRO A 723 9.30 -21.34 23.39
C PRO A 723 8.45 -22.60 23.65
N ASP A 724 8.72 -23.35 24.72
CA ASP A 724 7.95 -24.55 25.08
C ASP A 724 6.52 -24.24 25.53
N VAL A 725 6.28 -23.07 26.14
CA VAL A 725 4.96 -22.64 26.57
C VAL A 725 4.16 -22.18 25.36
N PHE A 726 4.78 -21.40 24.46
CA PHE A 726 4.21 -21.00 23.18
C PHE A 726 3.81 -22.21 22.33
N LEU A 727 4.73 -23.18 22.17
CA LEU A 727 4.44 -24.44 21.46
C LEU A 727 3.27 -25.18 22.09
N ARG A 728 3.24 -25.35 23.41
CA ARG A 728 2.10 -25.95 24.11
C ARG A 728 0.81 -25.16 23.89
N ARG A 729 0.85 -23.84 23.74
CA ARG A 729 -0.36 -23.03 23.51
C ARG A 729 -1.02 -23.34 22.17
N ILE A 730 -0.22 -23.51 21.12
CA ILE A 730 -0.71 -23.72 19.75
C ILE A 730 -0.86 -25.21 19.38
N ASN A 731 -0.07 -26.08 20.01
CA ASN A 731 0.03 -27.50 19.67
C ASN A 731 -0.33 -28.39 20.87
N ALA A 732 -1.37 -29.22 20.72
CA ALA A 732 -1.78 -30.19 21.73
C ALA A 732 -0.79 -31.34 21.89
N ALA A 733 -0.06 -31.71 20.83
CA ALA A 733 0.96 -32.75 20.90
C ALA A 733 2.16 -32.35 21.77
N ALA A 734 2.37 -31.04 21.98
CA ALA A 734 3.46 -30.52 22.80
C ALA A 734 3.18 -30.59 24.32
N GLY A 735 1.98 -30.98 24.77
CA GLY A 735 1.66 -31.20 26.19
C GLY A 735 0.34 -30.59 26.69
N ALA A 736 0.21 -30.30 27.98
CA ALA A 736 -0.98 -29.64 28.53
C ALA A 736 -1.04 -28.15 28.14
N ARG A 737 -2.26 -27.61 27.92
CA ARG A 737 -2.42 -26.20 27.56
C ARG A 737 -2.04 -25.32 28.75
N PRO A 738 -1.15 -24.32 28.59
CA PRO A 738 -0.89 -23.36 29.65
C PRO A 738 -2.15 -22.51 29.93
N PRO A 739 -2.23 -21.88 31.13
CA PRO A 739 -3.27 -20.90 31.43
C PRO A 739 -3.39 -19.82 30.33
N ALA A 740 -4.59 -19.23 30.21
CA ALA A 740 -4.77 -18.07 29.36
C ALA A 740 -3.83 -16.94 29.79
N ARG A 741 -3.27 -16.20 28.83
CA ARG A 741 -2.47 -15.01 29.15
C ARG A 741 -3.39 -13.97 29.81
N ALA A 742 -2.87 -13.27 30.82
CA ALA A 742 -3.62 -12.21 31.51
C ALA A 742 -3.82 -10.98 30.62
N ALA A 743 -2.86 -10.70 29.74
CA ALA A 743 -2.95 -9.71 28.68
C ALA A 743 -3.06 -10.40 27.31
N GLY A 744 -3.86 -9.84 26.41
CA GLY A 744 -3.88 -10.26 25.00
C GLY A 744 -2.60 -9.83 24.28
N ASP A 745 -2.38 -10.40 23.10
CA ASP A 745 -1.25 -10.05 22.25
C ASP A 745 -1.55 -8.74 21.51
N ALA A 746 -1.20 -7.61 22.14
CA ALA A 746 -1.39 -6.27 21.58
C ALA A 746 -0.37 -5.96 20.46
N GLY A 747 -0.56 -4.84 19.76
CA GLY A 747 0.34 -4.37 18.70
C GLY A 747 -0.06 -4.80 17.28
N TRP A 748 -1.01 -5.72 17.12
CA TRP A 748 -1.49 -6.13 15.79
C TRP A 748 -2.47 -5.13 15.17
N THR A 749 -2.25 -4.77 13.90
CA THR A 749 -3.17 -3.91 13.14
C THR A 749 -4.51 -4.61 12.85
N LEU A 750 -4.52 -5.83 12.32
CA LEU A 750 -5.76 -6.54 11.95
C LEU A 750 -6.16 -7.58 13.00
N GLY A 751 -5.18 -8.31 13.52
CA GLY A 751 -5.38 -9.39 14.47
C GLY A 751 -5.90 -10.70 13.86
N PRO A 752 -5.89 -11.80 14.64
CA PRO A 752 -6.09 -13.16 14.14
C PRO A 752 -7.52 -13.46 13.64
N VAL A 753 -8.52 -12.63 13.96
CA VAL A 753 -9.90 -12.82 13.49
C VAL A 753 -10.07 -12.32 12.05
N LEU A 754 -9.48 -11.17 11.72
CA LEU A 754 -9.62 -10.56 10.41
C LEU A 754 -8.60 -11.12 9.41
N ARG A 755 -7.33 -11.28 9.82
CA ARG A 755 -6.24 -11.67 8.91
C ARG A 755 -6.30 -13.09 8.35
N ASN A 756 -7.03 -14.00 9.01
CA ASN A 756 -7.02 -15.44 8.72
C ASN A 756 -8.11 -15.88 7.72
N ARG A 757 -8.46 -15.03 6.74
CA ARG A 757 -9.52 -15.31 5.76
C ARG A 757 -8.96 -15.49 4.36
N GLY A 758 -9.25 -16.63 3.74
CA GLY A 758 -8.71 -17.00 2.42
C GLY A 758 -7.39 -17.76 2.53
N SER A 759 -6.57 -17.66 1.47
CA SER A 759 -5.26 -18.32 1.36
C SER A 759 -4.08 -17.35 1.35
N LEU A 760 -4.35 -16.09 1.69
CA LEU A 760 -3.41 -14.99 1.80
C LEU A 760 -3.69 -14.23 3.10
N HIS A 761 -2.72 -14.24 4.01
CA HIS A 761 -2.83 -13.60 5.32
C HIS A 761 -1.73 -12.58 5.47
N GLY A 762 -2.06 -11.37 5.91
CA GLY A 762 -1.10 -10.30 6.18
C GLY A 762 -1.45 -9.57 7.46
N ASP A 763 -0.47 -9.17 8.24
CA ASP A 763 -0.67 -8.34 9.43
C ASP A 763 0.62 -7.61 9.79
N ILE A 764 0.45 -6.51 10.52
CA ILE A 764 1.54 -5.66 10.99
C ILE A 764 1.49 -5.65 12.50
N TRP A 765 2.60 -5.99 13.13
CA TRP A 765 2.82 -5.84 14.56
C TRP A 765 3.70 -4.63 14.82
N GLU A 766 3.31 -3.79 15.77
CA GLU A 766 4.07 -2.63 16.23
C GLU A 766 4.27 -2.71 17.75
N GLY A 767 5.48 -2.35 18.20
CA GLY A 767 5.84 -2.34 19.61
C GLY A 767 7.32 -2.00 19.82
N ASN A 768 7.82 -2.25 21.02
CA ASN A 768 9.18 -1.90 21.40
C ASN A 768 10.21 -2.85 20.78
N ALA A 769 11.39 -2.33 20.41
CA ALA A 769 12.49 -3.12 19.85
C ALA A 769 12.93 -4.26 20.78
N VAL A 770 13.07 -3.99 22.09
CA VAL A 770 13.40 -4.99 23.10
C VAL A 770 12.31 -6.05 23.28
N GLU A 771 11.04 -5.70 23.02
CA GLU A 771 9.98 -6.70 23.01
C GLU A 771 10.08 -7.55 21.75
N LEU A 772 10.30 -6.90 20.60
CA LEU A 772 10.46 -7.57 19.32
C LEU A 772 11.66 -8.53 19.34
N SER A 773 12.77 -8.17 19.98
CA SER A 773 13.97 -9.02 20.10
C SER A 773 13.67 -10.39 20.71
N GLN A 774 12.64 -10.46 21.55
CA GLN A 774 12.18 -11.69 22.20
C GLN A 774 11.05 -12.40 21.43
N ARG A 775 10.56 -11.86 20.30
CA ARG A 775 9.50 -12.43 19.44
C ARG A 775 10.11 -13.17 18.23
N ASP A 776 11.15 -13.94 18.50
CA ASP A 776 12.10 -14.56 17.56
C ASP A 776 11.57 -15.77 16.76
N ALA A 777 10.30 -16.18 16.95
CA ALA A 777 9.78 -17.39 16.31
C ALA A 777 8.38 -17.24 15.71
N ILE A 778 8.21 -17.72 14.48
CA ILE A 778 6.93 -17.77 13.76
C ILE A 778 6.56 -19.25 13.54
N ALA A 779 5.38 -19.63 14.01
CA ALA A 779 4.83 -20.96 13.78
C ALA A 779 3.79 -20.94 12.65
N ILE A 780 3.98 -21.78 11.64
CA ILE A 780 2.99 -22.08 10.60
C ILE A 780 2.33 -23.42 10.93
N TYR A 781 1.00 -23.45 10.99
CA TYR A 781 0.27 -24.66 11.35
C TYR A 781 -1.03 -24.82 10.56
N PRO A 782 -1.45 -26.07 10.30
CA PRO A 782 -2.63 -26.36 9.51
C PRO A 782 -3.91 -26.23 10.33
N THR A 783 -4.97 -25.87 9.64
CA THR A 783 -6.35 -25.85 10.11
C THR A 783 -7.20 -26.78 9.25
N GLY A 784 -8.51 -26.85 9.49
CA GLY A 784 -9.40 -27.76 8.76
C GLY A 784 -9.46 -27.47 7.25
N GLY A 785 -10.16 -28.36 6.54
CA GLY A 785 -10.39 -28.28 5.10
C GLY A 785 -10.92 -29.61 4.58
N TRP A 786 -11.36 -29.64 3.32
CA TRP A 786 -12.07 -30.81 2.81
C TRP A 786 -11.16 -32.04 2.67
N TRP A 787 -9.84 -31.86 2.55
CA TRP A 787 -8.87 -32.97 2.58
C TRP A 787 -8.95 -33.76 3.89
N ARG A 788 -9.15 -33.07 5.02
CA ARG A 788 -9.27 -33.73 6.34
C ARG A 788 -10.60 -34.47 6.52
N GLU A 789 -11.66 -33.91 5.94
CA GLU A 789 -13.03 -34.35 6.21
C GLU A 789 -13.54 -35.40 5.20
N ASN A 790 -12.93 -35.44 4.00
CA ASN A 790 -13.30 -36.34 2.90
C ASN A 790 -12.21 -37.40 2.62
N THR A 791 -12.17 -38.43 3.46
CA THR A 791 -11.16 -39.50 3.39
C THR A 791 -11.17 -40.31 2.08
N GLY A 792 -12.28 -40.30 1.34
CA GLY A 792 -12.42 -41.03 0.07
C GLY A 792 -11.53 -40.51 -1.06
N GLN A 793 -11.09 -39.24 -0.99
CA GLN A 793 -10.26 -38.61 -2.03
C GLN A 793 -8.76 -38.89 -1.88
N ARG A 794 -8.33 -39.60 -0.82
CA ARG A 794 -6.93 -39.99 -0.56
C ARG A 794 -5.92 -38.82 -0.59
N ARG A 795 -6.37 -37.60 -0.26
CA ARG A 795 -5.54 -36.39 -0.17
C ARG A 795 -4.86 -36.21 1.19
N GLY A 796 -5.12 -37.10 2.15
CA GLY A 796 -4.68 -36.98 3.55
C GLY A 796 -3.17 -36.95 3.76
N ASP A 797 -2.36 -37.37 2.78
CA ASP A 797 -0.90 -37.43 2.88
C ASP A 797 -0.17 -36.47 1.90
N THR A 798 -0.89 -35.46 1.38
CA THR A 798 -0.36 -34.51 0.40
C THR A 798 0.39 -33.36 1.08
N ALA A 799 1.59 -33.03 0.62
CA ALA A 799 2.34 -31.84 1.03
C ALA A 799 1.90 -30.60 0.22
N VAL A 800 2.03 -29.41 0.80
CA VAL A 800 1.66 -28.13 0.18
C VAL A 800 2.75 -27.09 0.37
N ARG A 801 2.89 -26.20 -0.60
CA ARG A 801 3.82 -25.08 -0.58
C ARG A 801 3.22 -23.89 0.17
N TYR A 802 4.09 -23.11 0.80
CA TYR A 802 3.77 -21.78 1.27
C TYR A 802 4.98 -20.85 1.17
N ALA A 803 4.67 -19.56 1.05
CA ALA A 803 5.62 -18.47 1.17
C ALA A 803 5.33 -17.67 2.45
N LEU A 804 6.37 -17.46 3.25
CA LEU A 804 6.34 -16.61 4.44
C LEU A 804 7.30 -15.44 4.20
N VAL A 805 6.76 -14.23 4.21
CA VAL A 805 7.53 -12.98 4.10
C VAL A 805 7.42 -12.23 5.43
N ALA A 806 8.55 -11.86 6.01
CA ALA A 806 8.62 -11.11 7.26
C ALA A 806 9.55 -9.92 7.09
N THR A 807 9.10 -8.70 7.42
CA THR A 807 9.93 -7.49 7.35
C THR A 807 10.06 -6.87 8.72
N LEU A 808 11.32 -6.63 9.11
CA LEU A 808 11.70 -5.86 10.28
C LEU A 808 12.01 -4.43 9.83
N ARG A 809 11.25 -3.47 10.36
CA ARG A 809 11.39 -2.06 9.99
C ARG A 809 11.53 -1.20 11.23
N THR A 810 12.45 -0.25 11.17
CA THR A 810 12.57 0.82 12.15
C THR A 810 12.92 2.13 11.48
N ALA A 811 12.44 3.19 12.12
CA ALA A 811 12.87 4.56 11.95
C ALA A 811 14.38 4.75 12.16
N ALA A 812 14.90 4.09 13.21
CA ALA A 812 16.27 4.31 13.65
C ALA A 812 17.29 3.98 12.55
N ASP A 813 18.35 4.79 12.50
CA ASP A 813 19.51 4.52 11.69
C ASP A 813 20.34 3.41 12.36
N VAL A 814 20.00 2.16 12.02
CA VAL A 814 20.62 0.94 12.55
C VAL A 814 20.80 -0.07 11.42
N ASP A 815 21.90 -0.80 11.47
CA ASP A 815 22.15 -1.91 10.57
C ASP A 815 21.51 -3.19 11.13
N LEU A 816 20.28 -3.48 10.69
CA LEU A 816 19.64 -4.78 10.89
C LEU A 816 20.03 -5.78 9.80
N TYR A 817 20.56 -5.32 8.67
CA TYR A 817 20.75 -6.16 7.49
C TYR A 817 21.96 -7.09 7.63
N THR A 818 23.11 -6.57 8.03
CA THR A 818 24.34 -7.35 8.23
C THR A 818 24.15 -8.51 9.21
N PRO A 819 23.60 -8.32 10.43
CA PRO A 819 23.40 -9.43 11.37
C PRO A 819 22.42 -10.48 10.82
N ILE A 820 21.35 -10.08 10.14
CA ILE A 820 20.37 -10.99 9.53
C ILE A 820 21.00 -11.81 8.39
N SER A 821 21.79 -11.17 7.52
CA SER A 821 22.37 -11.79 6.34
C SER A 821 23.58 -12.68 6.64
N THR A 822 24.36 -12.37 7.68
CA THR A 822 25.57 -13.12 8.04
C THR A 822 25.27 -14.55 8.51
N VAL A 823 24.10 -14.79 9.12
CA VAL A 823 23.67 -16.11 9.59
C VAL A 823 23.46 -17.12 8.44
N ILE A 824 23.42 -16.64 7.18
CA ILE A 824 23.12 -17.46 5.99
C ILE A 824 24.37 -17.84 5.20
N LEU A 825 25.49 -17.15 5.41
CA LEU A 825 26.76 -17.53 4.79
C LEU A 825 27.25 -18.81 5.49
N PRO A 826 27.34 -19.97 4.81
CA PRO A 826 28.03 -21.11 5.39
C PRO A 826 29.47 -20.69 5.69
N GLU A 827 29.98 -21.02 6.89
CA GLU A 827 31.41 -21.03 7.16
C GLU A 827 32.09 -21.86 6.06
N VAL A 828 32.71 -21.19 5.10
CA VAL A 828 33.64 -21.84 4.17
C VAL A 828 34.82 -22.27 5.03
N ALA A 829 34.83 -23.53 5.45
CA ALA A 829 36.00 -24.14 6.06
C ALA A 829 37.18 -23.94 5.08
N PRO A 830 38.31 -23.34 5.51
CA PRO A 830 39.45 -23.19 4.62
C PRO A 830 39.95 -24.60 4.27
N GLU A 831 39.97 -24.91 2.97
CA GLU A 831 40.72 -26.06 2.46
C GLU A 831 42.18 -25.86 2.87
N ILE A 832 42.60 -26.61 3.87
CA ILE A 832 44.02 -26.79 4.18
C ILE A 832 44.60 -27.58 3.01
N LEU A 833 45.26 -26.87 2.10
CA LEU A 833 46.18 -27.45 1.14
C LEU A 833 47.28 -28.17 1.93
N ILE A 834 47.16 -29.49 2.03
CA ILE A 834 48.28 -30.35 2.40
C ILE A 834 49.11 -30.51 1.13
N GLU A 835 50.27 -29.83 1.09
CA GLU A 835 51.31 -30.11 0.11
C GLU A 835 51.78 -31.56 0.27
N THR A 836 51.70 -32.34 -0.81
CA THR A 836 52.49 -33.57 -1.01
C THR A 836 53.06 -33.59 -2.40
#